data_AF-A0A9N9DTD9-F1
#
_entry.id   AF-A0A9N9DTD9-F1
#
_cell.length_a   1.000
_cell.length_b   1.000
_cell.length_c   1.000
_cell.angle_alpha   90.00
_cell.angle_beta   90.00
_cell.angle_gamma   90.00
#
_symmetry.space_group_name_H-M   'P 1'
#
loop_
_entity.id
_entity.type
_entity.pdbx_description
1 polymer ?
#
loop_
_entity_poly.entity_id
_entity_poly.type
_entity_poly.pdbx_seq_one_letter_code
_entity_poly.pdbx_strand_id
1 'polypeptide(L)'
;MISYNLPELSSESLNDIKKEPHDTLIEIYDKKSNNVKVFNAHSNVLCNRCEYFKIALSEKWAKKDDNKYKLRLEISCDAFEIIFNGICSGTIILTDLNITTSMELLLASDLLLFHEFLDFLKIKLLERNKMDWEDNEIIYMLKGSYRIPALQDLYLVCQDIIAERPMILFESLEFLSIDEDLLLSILKLDMISLSEISIFDNLIKWGIANTPNYNTINDETSRVNALETTLEDALQLIRYNNIKDSIIEYNQILPDKDVLYKIPPRANYIVEPKVISNRFAGLIVSWIDRKDPMDSQYTAFNSPFRFRHVFRMNDNSKFSTQLYRFHHYSNKLPTIKCHEGPSLMIMKLKNSGKFIGAYNPIQWKQGSGSSCGSTSESFIFTCDDKYGSNYRLCRVKNFDHAVCLVSDFGGLLNFGEDLMFKFNKENVSCHIKCKFYEQTTLQEGTYEIEEWNVYKVRRKDDQPMRVMTRITNSPVESKILDSDFFGMISTWIDNKDPEKDLYLKSNMPFEFTPIFRMNDHTAFYPKQFYNQSTNRLLPTMKCHHERSLMIMKLKTGKIVGAYNPLDWTYGSYRYYPTDIEYRYTSDSFIFSYDPDVNDGVNYKLSRVLNFDKAIGSEKICTNRKDLNGLMLRFGNDLRFIHNGSVRRNVQDHVFCHIAQNGHYEQPAILPPGNYEVDQWEIFRVSIKDQEASEED
;
A
#
# COMPACT_ATOMS: atom_id res chain seq x y z
N MET A 1 -16.45 20.39 -19.57
CA MET A 1 -15.72 21.52 -18.96
C MET A 1 -15.54 21.21 -17.49
N ILE A 2 -14.30 21.18 -17.01
CA ILE A 2 -13.93 20.92 -15.61
C ILE A 2 -13.16 22.15 -15.12
N SER A 3 -13.42 22.62 -13.90
CA SER A 3 -12.68 23.74 -13.31
C SER A 3 -11.95 23.31 -12.04
N TYR A 4 -10.79 23.92 -11.81
CA TYR A 4 -9.98 23.76 -10.60
C TYR A 4 -9.64 25.15 -10.04
N ASN A 5 -10.02 25.41 -8.79
CA ASN A 5 -9.79 26.71 -8.16
C ASN A 5 -8.45 26.72 -7.43
N LEU A 6 -7.65 27.76 -7.67
CA LEU A 6 -6.43 28.04 -6.92
C LEU A 6 -6.78 28.81 -5.63
N PRO A 7 -5.88 28.83 -4.63
CA PRO A 7 -6.07 29.63 -3.41
C PRO A 7 -6.39 31.10 -3.72
N GLU A 8 -7.37 31.66 -3.00
CA GLU A 8 -7.80 33.05 -3.18
C GLU A 8 -6.69 34.04 -2.79
N LEU A 9 -6.52 35.09 -3.59
CA LEU A 9 -5.72 36.25 -3.24
C LEU A 9 -6.62 37.26 -2.51
N SER A 10 -6.11 37.98 -1.52
CA SER A 10 -6.85 39.07 -0.86
C SER A 10 -7.29 40.12 -1.89
N SER A 11 -8.53 40.59 -1.81
CA SER A 11 -9.17 41.51 -2.77
C SER A 11 -8.40 42.80 -3.03
N GLU A 12 -7.66 43.30 -2.04
CA GLU A 12 -6.79 44.49 -2.16
C GLU A 12 -5.61 44.24 -3.11
N SER A 13 -5.02 43.04 -3.09
CA SER A 13 -3.86 42.70 -3.93
C SER A 13 -4.18 42.63 -5.43
N LEU A 14 -5.39 42.20 -5.82
CA LEU A 14 -5.73 41.96 -7.23
C LEU A 14 -5.97 43.26 -8.03
N ASN A 15 -6.41 44.33 -7.36
CA ASN A 15 -6.76 45.60 -7.99
C ASN A 15 -5.53 46.49 -8.25
N ASP A 16 -4.50 46.39 -7.40
CA ASP A 16 -3.24 47.12 -7.56
C ASP A 16 -2.35 46.48 -8.64
N ILE A 17 -2.34 45.13 -8.72
CA ILE A 17 -1.59 44.35 -9.70
C ILE A 17 -1.98 44.66 -11.15
N LYS A 18 -3.28 44.91 -11.44
CA LYS A 18 -3.77 45.15 -12.81
C LYS A 18 -3.32 46.48 -13.41
N LYS A 19 -2.72 47.38 -12.62
CA LYS A 19 -2.30 48.73 -13.06
C LYS A 19 -0.80 48.85 -13.36
N GLU A 20 0.02 47.88 -12.94
CA GLU A 20 1.46 47.91 -13.15
C GLU A 20 1.88 47.20 -14.46
N PRO A 21 2.97 47.64 -15.14
CA PRO A 21 3.50 46.94 -16.29
C PRO A 21 4.07 45.57 -15.89
N HIS A 22 3.98 44.58 -16.79
CA HIS A 22 4.58 43.26 -16.57
C HIS A 22 6.10 43.37 -16.33
N ASP A 23 6.56 42.81 -15.22
CA ASP A 23 7.95 42.80 -14.77
C ASP A 23 8.65 41.44 -15.00
N THR A 24 7.93 40.47 -15.56
CA THR A 24 8.42 39.10 -15.79
C THR A 24 8.10 38.64 -17.21
N LEU A 25 9.10 38.08 -17.88
CA LEU A 25 9.00 37.44 -19.19
C LEU A 25 9.38 35.95 -19.05
N ILE A 26 8.49 35.07 -19.52
CA ILE A 26 8.67 33.62 -19.46
C ILE A 26 8.70 33.08 -20.87
N GLU A 27 9.82 32.49 -21.27
CA GLU A 27 10.00 31.79 -22.53
C GLU A 27 9.75 30.28 -22.32
N ILE A 28 8.76 29.74 -23.00
CA ILE A 28 8.45 28.31 -23.00
C ILE A 28 8.98 27.70 -24.29
N TYR A 29 9.94 26.79 -24.17
CA TYR A 29 10.40 25.97 -25.28
C TYR A 29 9.71 24.61 -25.24
N ASP A 30 8.92 24.32 -26.25
CA ASP A 30 8.30 23.01 -26.43
C ASP A 30 9.16 22.18 -27.38
N LYS A 31 9.89 21.22 -26.82
CA LYS A 31 10.77 20.33 -27.56
C LYS A 31 10.00 19.47 -28.58
N LYS A 32 8.75 19.11 -28.31
CA LYS A 32 7.94 18.21 -29.15
C LYS A 32 7.44 18.92 -30.40
N SER A 33 6.93 20.15 -30.25
CA SER A 33 6.48 20.96 -31.37
C SER A 33 7.58 21.83 -32.00
N ASN A 34 8.77 21.86 -31.38
CA ASN A 34 9.87 22.77 -31.70
C ASN A 34 9.41 24.24 -31.77
N ASN A 35 8.54 24.63 -30.83
CA ASN A 35 7.92 25.94 -30.77
C ASN A 35 8.42 26.71 -29.53
N VAL A 36 8.44 28.04 -29.64
CA VAL A 36 8.70 28.94 -28.51
C VAL A 36 7.52 29.89 -28.34
N LYS A 37 6.89 29.89 -27.17
CA LYS A 37 5.90 30.90 -26.77
C LYS A 37 6.47 31.78 -25.66
N VAL A 38 6.13 33.06 -25.69
CA VAL A 38 6.58 34.05 -24.69
C VAL A 38 5.38 34.61 -23.95
N PHE A 39 5.43 34.57 -22.62
CA PHE A 39 4.38 35.05 -21.73
C PHE A 39 4.87 36.23 -20.91
N ASN A 40 4.04 37.27 -20.78
CA ASN A 40 4.30 38.42 -19.93
C ASN A 40 3.45 38.33 -18.67
N ALA A 41 4.05 38.55 -17.51
CA ALA A 41 3.39 38.32 -16.22
C ALA A 41 3.88 39.29 -15.14
N HIS A 42 3.14 39.35 -14.03
CA HIS A 42 3.52 40.04 -12.81
C HIS A 42 4.13 39.03 -11.84
N SER A 43 5.38 39.26 -11.42
CA SER A 43 6.12 38.39 -10.50
C SER A 43 5.33 38.13 -9.22
N ASN A 44 4.67 39.16 -8.67
CA ASN A 44 3.86 39.04 -7.47
C ASN A 44 2.67 38.07 -7.63
N VAL A 45 2.00 38.02 -8.79
CA VAL A 45 0.91 37.06 -9.04
C VAL A 45 1.46 35.65 -9.09
N LEU A 46 2.56 35.46 -9.82
CA LEU A 46 3.21 34.16 -9.97
C LEU A 46 3.68 33.61 -8.62
N CYS A 47 4.40 34.40 -7.83
CA CYS A 47 4.96 34.00 -6.54
C CYS A 47 3.89 33.67 -5.49
N ASN A 48 2.74 34.35 -5.50
CA ASN A 48 1.67 34.07 -4.54
C ASN A 48 0.87 32.81 -4.87
N ARG A 49 0.90 32.33 -6.11
CA ARG A 49 0.05 31.22 -6.58
C ARG A 49 0.80 29.99 -7.05
N CYS A 50 2.13 30.06 -7.18
CA CYS A 50 2.96 28.97 -7.69
C CYS A 50 4.29 28.94 -6.93
N GLU A 51 4.55 27.83 -6.24
CA GLU A 51 5.76 27.66 -5.43
C GLU A 51 7.03 27.68 -6.29
N TYR A 52 6.98 27.10 -7.50
CA TYR A 52 8.10 27.19 -8.44
C TYR A 52 8.50 28.64 -8.72
N PHE A 53 7.53 29.52 -9.05
CA PHE A 53 7.84 30.91 -9.35
C PHE A 53 8.30 31.69 -8.13
N LYS A 54 7.78 31.38 -6.95
CA LYS A 54 8.26 31.96 -5.68
C LYS A 54 9.74 31.68 -5.45
N ILE A 55 10.19 30.46 -5.76
CA ILE A 55 11.60 30.06 -5.67
C ILE A 55 12.40 30.69 -6.82
N ALA A 56 11.94 30.51 -8.05
CA ALA A 56 12.65 30.90 -9.27
C ALA A 56 12.83 32.42 -9.39
N LEU A 57 11.90 33.22 -8.88
CA LEU A 57 11.93 34.69 -8.88
C LEU A 57 12.52 35.28 -7.60
N SER A 58 13.02 34.45 -6.68
CA SER A 58 13.68 34.93 -5.45
C SER A 58 15.00 35.63 -5.77
N GLU A 59 15.43 36.56 -4.91
CA GLU A 59 16.69 37.30 -5.05
C GLU A 59 17.93 36.40 -5.16
N LYS A 60 17.84 35.16 -4.66
CA LYS A 60 18.93 34.17 -4.72
C LYS A 60 19.08 33.54 -6.11
N TRP A 61 17.99 33.46 -6.88
CA TRP A 61 17.93 32.70 -8.14
C TRP A 61 17.77 33.59 -9.36
N ALA A 62 16.95 34.63 -9.28
CA ALA A 62 16.65 35.47 -10.42
C ALA A 62 17.60 36.67 -10.53
N LYS A 63 18.10 36.91 -11.74
CA LYS A 63 18.71 38.20 -12.11
C LYS A 63 17.72 38.98 -12.97
N LYS A 64 17.65 40.29 -12.73
CA LYS A 64 16.88 41.20 -13.57
C LYS A 64 17.75 41.73 -14.69
N ASP A 65 17.19 41.74 -15.90
CA ASP A 65 17.75 42.38 -17.08
C ASP A 65 16.76 43.46 -17.53
N ASP A 66 17.22 44.71 -17.66
CA ASP A 66 16.37 45.89 -17.87
C ASP A 66 15.16 45.98 -16.91
N ASN A 67 15.40 45.76 -15.61
CA ASN A 67 14.37 45.70 -14.56
C ASN A 67 13.32 44.59 -14.70
N LYS A 68 13.48 43.65 -15.63
CA LYS A 68 12.57 42.51 -15.81
C LYS A 68 13.24 41.17 -15.48
N TYR A 69 12.45 40.27 -14.90
CA TYR A 69 12.85 38.87 -14.79
C TYR A 69 12.70 38.17 -16.14
N LYS A 70 13.66 37.32 -16.49
CA LYS A 70 13.61 36.44 -17.66
C LYS A 70 13.76 34.99 -17.21
N LEU A 71 12.74 34.18 -17.46
CA LEU A 71 12.72 32.75 -17.15
C LEU A 71 12.59 31.96 -18.45
N ARG A 72 13.24 30.79 -18.50
CA ARG A 72 13.10 29.84 -19.60
C ARG A 72 12.73 28.47 -19.04
N LEU A 73 11.68 27.86 -19.60
CA LEU A 73 11.17 26.55 -19.20
C LEU A 73 11.05 25.64 -20.42
N GLU A 74 11.26 24.35 -20.22
CA GLU A 74 11.04 23.33 -21.26
C GLU A 74 9.78 22.53 -20.92
N ILE A 75 8.63 22.94 -21.47
CA ILE A 75 7.29 22.38 -21.22
C ILE A 75 6.45 22.50 -22.49
N SER A 76 5.41 21.66 -22.66
CA SER A 76 4.35 21.90 -23.66
C SER A 76 3.79 23.31 -23.53
N CYS A 77 3.82 24.04 -24.66
CA CYS A 77 3.34 25.40 -24.77
C CYS A 77 1.86 25.52 -24.36
N ASP A 78 1.04 24.53 -24.74
CA ASP A 78 -0.41 24.55 -24.52
C ASP A 78 -0.74 24.19 -23.07
N ALA A 79 -0.04 23.21 -22.49
CA ALA A 79 -0.19 22.89 -21.07
C ALA A 79 0.23 24.06 -20.17
N PHE A 80 1.35 24.72 -20.50
CA PHE A 80 1.78 25.91 -19.77
C PHE A 80 0.75 27.04 -19.89
N GLU A 81 0.21 27.29 -21.09
CA GLU A 81 -0.78 28.34 -21.32
C GLU A 81 -2.06 28.12 -20.47
N ILE A 82 -2.54 26.88 -20.37
CA ILE A 82 -3.68 26.52 -19.51
C ILE A 82 -3.38 26.82 -18.03
N ILE A 83 -2.23 26.38 -17.53
CA ILE A 83 -1.83 26.60 -16.13
C ILE A 83 -1.61 28.09 -15.86
N PHE A 84 -0.92 28.79 -16.77
CA PHE A 84 -0.64 30.21 -16.68
C PHE A 84 -1.91 31.06 -16.61
N ASN A 85 -2.87 30.79 -17.50
CA ASN A 85 -4.18 31.47 -17.47
C ASN A 85 -4.91 31.20 -16.15
N GLY A 86 -4.77 29.99 -15.60
CA GLY A 86 -5.27 29.65 -14.27
C GLY A 86 -4.58 30.43 -13.15
N ILE A 87 -3.26 30.56 -13.17
CA ILE A 87 -2.49 31.37 -12.21
C ILE A 87 -2.93 32.83 -12.26
N CYS A 88 -3.15 33.39 -13.44
CA CYS A 88 -3.56 34.78 -13.60
C CYS A 88 -5.02 35.00 -13.16
N SER A 89 -5.94 34.10 -13.51
CA SER A 89 -7.38 34.25 -13.24
C SER A 89 -7.80 33.75 -11.85
N GLY A 90 -7.08 32.80 -11.27
CA GLY A 90 -7.43 32.08 -10.04
C GLY A 90 -8.16 30.75 -10.28
N THR A 91 -8.49 30.42 -11.51
CA THR A 91 -9.20 29.18 -11.86
C THR A 91 -8.61 28.56 -13.12
N ILE A 92 -8.14 27.32 -13.03
CA ILE A 92 -7.75 26.54 -14.20
C ILE A 92 -9.02 25.95 -14.82
N ILE A 93 -9.23 26.24 -16.10
CA ILE A 93 -10.35 25.71 -16.89
C ILE A 93 -9.81 24.64 -17.83
N LEU A 94 -10.39 23.45 -17.75
CA LEU A 94 -10.02 22.30 -18.56
C LEU A 94 -11.16 21.99 -19.53
N THR A 95 -10.90 22.28 -20.81
CA THR A 95 -11.73 21.91 -21.95
C THR A 95 -11.05 20.77 -22.70
N ASP A 96 -11.83 19.77 -23.13
CA ASP A 96 -11.39 18.71 -24.04
C ASP A 96 -10.12 17.96 -23.63
N LEU A 97 -10.03 17.57 -22.35
CA LEU A 97 -8.94 16.73 -21.85
C LEU A 97 -8.92 15.38 -22.57
N ASN A 98 -7.98 15.19 -23.50
CA ASN A 98 -7.56 13.86 -23.95
C ASN A 98 -6.36 13.38 -23.10
N ILE A 99 -5.86 12.16 -23.34
CA ILE A 99 -4.75 11.60 -22.55
C ILE A 99 -3.45 12.38 -22.78
N THR A 100 -3.18 12.79 -24.02
CA THR A 100 -1.99 13.58 -24.36
C THR A 100 -1.95 14.90 -23.58
N THR A 101 -3.01 15.71 -23.64
CA THR A 101 -3.11 16.98 -22.91
C THR A 101 -3.11 16.75 -21.40
N SER A 102 -3.74 15.69 -20.90
CA SER A 102 -3.71 15.34 -19.48
C SER A 102 -2.29 15.04 -19.00
N MET A 103 -1.52 14.29 -19.79
CA MET A 103 -0.11 14.00 -19.50
C MET A 103 0.77 15.23 -19.58
N GLU A 104 0.60 16.07 -20.58
CA GLU A 104 1.35 17.34 -20.68
C GLU A 104 1.07 18.26 -19.49
N LEU A 105 -0.18 18.33 -19.02
CA LEU A 105 -0.53 19.05 -17.80
C LEU A 105 0.07 18.41 -16.54
N LEU A 106 0.12 17.08 -16.44
CA LEU A 106 0.74 16.38 -15.30
C LEU A 106 2.24 16.69 -15.22
N LEU A 107 2.96 16.60 -16.35
CA LEU A 107 4.38 16.93 -16.44
C LEU A 107 4.64 18.40 -16.10
N ALA A 108 3.82 19.31 -16.63
CA ALA A 108 3.90 20.73 -16.32
C ALA A 108 3.62 21.02 -14.83
N SER A 109 2.65 20.30 -14.23
CA SER A 109 2.30 20.46 -12.83
C SER A 109 3.40 19.98 -11.89
N ASP A 110 4.10 18.89 -12.24
CA ASP A 110 5.25 18.40 -11.49
C ASP A 110 6.38 19.44 -11.51
N LEU A 111 6.74 19.93 -12.71
CA LEU A 111 7.81 20.93 -12.86
C LEU A 111 7.50 22.26 -12.14
N LEU A 112 6.25 22.70 -12.21
CA LEU A 112 5.78 23.94 -11.56
C LEU A 112 5.42 23.75 -10.08
N LEU A 113 5.62 22.55 -9.51
CA LEU A 113 5.33 22.21 -8.11
C LEU A 113 3.84 22.39 -7.71
N PHE A 114 2.92 22.14 -8.66
CA PHE A 114 1.47 22.15 -8.46
C PHE A 114 0.95 20.80 -7.97
N HIS A 115 1.41 20.34 -6.80
CA HIS A 115 1.13 18.98 -6.30
C HIS A 115 -0.36 18.63 -6.17
N GLU A 116 -1.20 19.54 -5.66
CA GLU A 116 -2.65 19.28 -5.52
C GLU A 116 -3.38 19.17 -6.86
N PHE A 117 -2.98 20.00 -7.83
CA PHE A 117 -3.55 19.96 -9.18
C PHE A 117 -3.06 18.73 -9.96
N LEU A 118 -1.80 18.33 -9.78
CA LEU A 118 -1.26 17.08 -10.29
C LEU A 118 -2.07 15.88 -9.78
N ASP A 119 -2.32 15.81 -8.46
CA ASP A 119 -3.12 14.74 -7.87
C ASP A 119 -4.55 14.73 -8.44
N PHE A 120 -5.16 15.91 -8.61
CA PHE A 120 -6.47 16.05 -9.24
C PHE A 120 -6.51 15.48 -10.67
N LEU A 121 -5.55 15.87 -11.52
CA LEU A 121 -5.43 15.38 -12.89
C LEU A 121 -5.17 13.88 -12.95
N LYS A 122 -4.28 13.37 -12.10
CA LYS A 122 -3.95 11.94 -12.01
C LYS A 122 -5.19 11.12 -11.68
N ILE A 123 -5.98 11.55 -10.69
CA ILE A 123 -7.26 10.91 -10.34
C ILE A 123 -8.19 10.89 -11.55
N LYS A 124 -8.37 12.03 -12.24
CA LYS A 124 -9.24 12.13 -13.42
C LYS A 124 -8.80 11.22 -14.57
N LEU A 125 -7.49 11.04 -14.75
CA LEU A 125 -6.94 10.14 -15.76
C LEU A 125 -7.16 8.67 -15.37
N LEU A 126 -6.90 8.32 -14.11
CA LEU A 126 -7.10 6.98 -13.57
C LEU A 126 -8.59 6.58 -13.44
N GLU A 127 -9.53 7.53 -13.44
CA GLU A 127 -10.97 7.22 -13.49
C GLU A 127 -11.43 6.77 -14.89
N ARG A 128 -10.62 6.98 -15.94
CA ARG A 128 -10.97 6.57 -17.31
C ARG A 128 -10.91 5.06 -17.46
N ASN A 129 -11.69 4.55 -18.40
CA ASN A 129 -11.66 3.17 -18.82
C ASN A 129 -10.38 2.91 -19.63
N LYS A 130 -9.53 1.99 -19.13
CA LYS A 130 -8.21 1.68 -19.71
C LYS A 130 -8.32 0.98 -21.06
N MET A 131 -9.48 0.41 -21.37
CA MET A 131 -9.72 -0.24 -22.66
C MET A 131 -9.85 0.77 -23.79
N ASP A 132 -10.12 2.05 -23.46
CA ASP A 132 -10.25 3.14 -24.44
C ASP A 132 -8.90 3.83 -24.73
N TRP A 133 -7.82 3.41 -24.06
CA TRP A 133 -6.48 3.98 -24.24
C TRP A 133 -5.83 3.41 -25.51
N GLU A 134 -5.29 4.29 -26.35
CA GLU A 134 -4.54 3.90 -27.53
C GLU A 134 -3.13 3.43 -27.17
N ASP A 135 -2.53 2.60 -28.02
CA ASP A 135 -1.19 2.03 -27.79
C ASP A 135 -0.13 3.11 -27.58
N ASN A 136 -0.11 4.14 -28.42
CA ASN A 136 0.82 5.26 -28.31
C ASN A 136 0.59 6.11 -27.05
N GLU A 137 -0.66 6.21 -26.58
CA GLU A 137 -0.97 6.91 -25.34
C GLU A 137 -0.44 6.13 -24.12
N ILE A 138 -0.54 4.80 -24.14
CA ILE A 138 0.01 3.93 -23.09
C ILE A 138 1.54 4.07 -23.01
N ILE A 139 2.22 4.08 -24.15
CA ILE A 139 3.68 4.29 -24.21
C ILE A 139 4.04 5.68 -23.71
N TYR A 140 3.28 6.71 -24.11
CA TYR A 140 3.52 8.08 -23.66
C TYR A 140 3.33 8.22 -22.14
N MET A 141 2.28 7.62 -21.58
CA MET A 141 2.05 7.58 -20.13
C MET A 141 3.16 6.82 -19.40
N LEU A 142 3.60 5.67 -19.91
CA LEU A 142 4.70 4.90 -19.34
C LEU A 142 6.00 5.73 -19.26
N LYS A 143 6.39 6.36 -20.38
CA LYS A 143 7.59 7.21 -20.47
C LYS A 143 7.49 8.47 -19.62
N GLY A 144 6.30 9.06 -19.48
CA GLY A 144 6.09 10.27 -18.69
C GLY A 144 6.02 10.03 -17.18
N SER A 145 5.56 8.84 -16.75
CA SER A 145 5.27 8.58 -15.34
C SER A 145 6.41 7.90 -14.58
N TYR A 146 7.31 7.15 -15.23
CA TYR A 146 8.28 6.28 -14.54
C TYR A 146 9.29 7.01 -13.62
N ARG A 147 9.64 8.28 -13.91
CA ARG A 147 10.56 9.09 -13.09
C ARG A 147 9.86 10.00 -12.10
N ILE A 148 8.53 10.10 -12.13
CA ILE A 148 7.77 11.03 -11.29
C ILE A 148 7.14 10.25 -10.14
N PRO A 149 7.64 10.37 -8.89
CA PRO A 149 7.11 9.60 -7.76
C PRO A 149 5.60 9.78 -7.56
N ALA A 150 5.09 10.99 -7.80
CA ALA A 150 3.67 11.29 -7.68
C ALA A 150 2.78 10.56 -8.72
N LEU A 151 3.37 10.06 -9.81
CA LEU A 151 2.70 9.32 -10.90
C LEU A 151 2.97 7.81 -10.88
N GLN A 152 3.57 7.28 -9.79
CA GLN A 152 3.92 5.87 -9.70
C GLN A 152 2.72 4.94 -9.95
N ASP A 153 1.52 5.28 -9.47
CA ASP A 153 0.32 4.47 -9.72
C ASP A 153 -0.01 4.37 -11.21
N LEU A 154 0.16 5.47 -11.96
CA LEU A 154 -0.08 5.48 -13.41
C LEU A 154 0.97 4.62 -14.13
N TYR A 155 2.24 4.75 -13.73
CA TYR A 155 3.33 3.92 -14.25
C TYR A 155 3.04 2.43 -14.05
N LEU A 156 2.63 2.03 -12.84
CA LEU A 156 2.31 0.65 -12.52
C LEU A 156 1.12 0.11 -13.34
N VAL A 157 0.12 0.93 -13.63
CA VAL A 157 -0.99 0.56 -14.52
C VAL A 157 -0.50 0.35 -15.96
N CYS A 158 0.34 1.26 -16.49
CA CYS A 158 0.94 1.10 -17.80
C CYS A 158 1.82 -0.15 -17.89
N GLN A 159 2.60 -0.45 -16.85
CA GLN A 159 3.39 -1.68 -16.77
C GLN A 159 2.52 -2.93 -16.81
N ASP A 160 1.41 -2.97 -16.07
CA ASP A 160 0.49 -4.12 -16.11
C ASP A 160 -0.08 -4.32 -17.52
N ILE A 161 -0.47 -3.23 -18.19
CA ILE A 161 -1.00 -3.30 -19.56
C ILE A 161 0.07 -3.85 -20.53
N ILE A 162 1.32 -3.37 -20.43
CA ILE A 162 2.43 -3.83 -21.27
C ILE A 162 2.82 -5.28 -20.94
N ALA A 163 2.78 -5.68 -19.68
CA ALA A 163 3.04 -7.06 -19.29
C ALA A 163 2.01 -8.04 -19.91
N GLU A 164 0.74 -7.63 -20.01
CA GLU A 164 -0.32 -8.42 -20.64
C GLU A 164 -0.35 -8.32 -22.17
N ARG A 165 -0.04 -7.15 -22.73
CA ARG A 165 -0.02 -6.83 -24.16
C ARG A 165 1.35 -6.26 -24.56
N PRO A 166 2.42 -7.07 -24.54
CA PRO A 166 3.78 -6.60 -24.74
C PRO A 166 4.04 -6.00 -26.11
N MET A 167 3.28 -6.42 -27.13
CA MET A 167 3.41 -5.89 -28.50
C MET A 167 3.19 -4.38 -28.59
N ILE A 168 2.37 -3.79 -27.69
CA ILE A 168 2.20 -2.33 -27.59
C ILE A 168 3.56 -1.64 -27.56
N LEU A 169 4.46 -2.16 -26.73
CA LEU A 169 5.77 -1.57 -26.53
C LEU A 169 6.78 -2.16 -27.52
N PHE A 170 6.94 -3.49 -27.53
CA PHE A 170 8.05 -4.15 -28.22
C PHE A 170 7.99 -4.06 -29.76
N GLU A 171 6.81 -3.82 -30.35
CA GLU A 171 6.67 -3.60 -31.81
C GLU A 171 6.58 -2.13 -32.21
N SER A 172 6.54 -1.21 -31.23
CA SER A 172 6.47 0.22 -31.46
C SER A 172 7.85 0.78 -31.87
N LEU A 173 7.85 1.77 -32.76
CA LEU A 173 9.08 2.49 -33.14
C LEU A 173 9.64 3.30 -31.96
N GLU A 174 8.76 3.76 -31.07
CA GLU A 174 9.11 4.46 -29.84
C GLU A 174 9.93 3.59 -28.89
N PHE A 175 9.85 2.25 -28.99
CA PHE A 175 10.68 1.33 -28.20
C PHE A 175 12.17 1.64 -28.33
N LEU A 176 12.63 1.89 -29.56
CA LEU A 176 14.03 2.18 -29.87
C LEU A 176 14.53 3.46 -29.19
N SER A 177 13.62 4.33 -28.74
CA SER A 177 13.90 5.62 -28.08
C SER A 177 13.66 5.62 -26.58
N ILE A 178 13.43 4.45 -25.97
CA ILE A 178 13.22 4.33 -24.52
C ILE A 178 14.55 4.49 -23.80
N ASP A 179 14.54 5.27 -22.71
CA ASP A 179 15.67 5.38 -21.79
C ASP A 179 16.06 4.01 -21.22
N GLU A 180 17.35 3.76 -21.08
CA GLU A 180 17.88 2.48 -20.57
C GLU A 180 17.27 2.10 -19.20
N ASP A 181 17.17 3.05 -18.26
CA ASP A 181 16.54 2.83 -16.95
C ASP A 181 15.12 2.24 -17.06
N LEU A 182 14.33 2.78 -17.99
CA LEU A 182 12.96 2.32 -18.22
C LEU A 182 12.98 0.93 -18.86
N LEU A 183 13.87 0.68 -19.83
CA LEU A 183 14.04 -0.65 -20.41
C LEU A 183 14.41 -1.69 -19.35
N LEU A 184 15.41 -1.41 -18.51
CA LEU A 184 15.82 -2.28 -17.41
C LEU A 184 14.67 -2.54 -16.43
N SER A 185 13.87 -1.51 -16.11
CA SER A 185 12.70 -1.66 -15.24
C SER A 185 11.64 -2.61 -15.83
N ILE A 186 11.46 -2.60 -17.15
CA ILE A 186 10.50 -3.45 -17.86
C ILE A 186 11.06 -4.87 -17.96
N LEU A 187 12.34 -5.05 -18.27
CA LEU A 187 12.97 -6.38 -18.32
C LEU A 187 13.00 -7.08 -16.95
N LYS A 188 13.01 -6.34 -15.84
CA LYS A 188 12.84 -6.91 -14.49
C LYS A 188 11.45 -7.51 -14.25
N LEU A 189 10.45 -7.18 -15.08
CA LEU A 189 9.11 -7.72 -14.91
C LEU A 189 9.10 -9.23 -15.10
N ASP A 190 8.44 -9.85 -14.14
CA ASP A 190 8.37 -11.30 -13.98
C ASP A 190 7.45 -11.96 -14.99
N MET A 191 6.39 -11.26 -15.40
CA MET A 191 5.29 -11.81 -16.17
C MET A 191 5.01 -10.97 -17.43
N ILE A 192 6.00 -10.85 -18.31
CA ILE A 192 5.79 -10.31 -19.66
C ILE A 192 5.24 -11.44 -20.53
N SER A 193 4.07 -11.24 -21.13
CA SER A 193 3.38 -12.24 -21.99
C SER A 193 4.00 -12.33 -23.39
N LEU A 194 5.33 -12.34 -23.47
CA LEU A 194 6.13 -12.41 -24.69
C LEU A 194 7.19 -13.49 -24.53
N SER A 195 7.52 -14.19 -25.62
CA SER A 195 8.57 -15.20 -25.57
C SER A 195 9.93 -14.56 -25.26
N GLU A 196 10.78 -15.26 -24.51
CA GLU A 196 12.08 -14.73 -24.11
C GLU A 196 12.97 -14.39 -25.32
N ILE A 197 12.92 -15.21 -26.38
CA ILE A 197 13.63 -14.94 -27.64
C ILE A 197 13.13 -13.65 -28.28
N SER A 198 11.82 -13.40 -28.31
CA SER A 198 11.28 -12.16 -28.88
C SER A 198 11.64 -10.92 -28.05
N ILE A 199 11.78 -11.06 -26.72
CA ILE A 199 12.30 -9.99 -25.87
C ILE A 199 13.77 -9.71 -26.21
N PHE A 200 14.58 -10.75 -26.33
CA PHE A 200 15.98 -10.66 -26.72
C PHE A 200 16.16 -10.02 -28.11
N ASP A 201 15.41 -10.44 -29.12
CA ASP A 201 15.50 -9.90 -30.48
C ASP A 201 15.19 -8.39 -30.52
N ASN A 202 14.19 -7.94 -29.75
CA ASN A 202 13.90 -6.51 -29.66
C ASN A 202 14.97 -5.77 -28.84
N LEU A 203 15.51 -6.37 -27.79
CA LEU A 203 16.65 -5.80 -27.06
C LEU A 203 17.85 -5.55 -27.99
N ILE A 204 18.14 -6.48 -28.91
CA ILE A 204 19.18 -6.28 -29.92
C ILE A 204 18.87 -5.08 -30.82
N LYS A 205 17.62 -4.95 -31.32
CA LYS A 205 17.22 -3.78 -32.14
C LYS A 205 17.39 -2.47 -31.38
N TRP A 206 17.02 -2.45 -30.10
CA TRP A 206 17.22 -1.29 -29.23
C TRP A 206 18.71 -0.98 -29.05
N GLY A 207 19.53 -2.00 -28.80
CA GLY A 207 20.98 -1.86 -28.66
C GLY A 207 21.63 -1.30 -29.92
N ILE A 208 21.26 -1.80 -31.10
CA ILE A 208 21.74 -1.29 -32.40
C ILE A 208 21.38 0.19 -32.57
N ALA A 209 20.15 0.59 -32.19
CA ALA A 209 19.69 1.97 -32.31
C ALA A 209 20.40 2.92 -31.32
N ASN A 210 20.83 2.42 -30.17
CA ASN A 210 21.42 3.22 -29.09
C ASN A 210 22.94 3.07 -28.95
N THR A 211 23.57 2.20 -29.75
CA THR A 211 25.03 2.08 -29.83
C THR A 211 25.59 3.22 -30.71
N PRO A 212 26.41 4.13 -30.16
CA PRO A 212 26.97 5.23 -30.94
C PRO A 212 27.77 4.72 -32.14
N ASN A 213 27.52 5.28 -33.32
CA ASN A 213 28.27 4.97 -34.55
C ASN A 213 28.19 3.50 -35.02
N TYR A 214 27.22 2.69 -34.55
CA TYR A 214 27.14 1.26 -34.87
C TYR A 214 27.30 0.94 -36.38
N ASN A 215 26.61 1.69 -37.24
CA ASN A 215 26.63 1.47 -38.70
C ASN A 215 27.91 1.97 -39.39
N THR A 216 28.76 2.75 -38.72
CA THR A 216 30.01 3.30 -39.29
C THR A 216 31.25 2.60 -38.77
N ILE A 217 31.11 1.66 -37.83
CA ILE A 217 32.21 0.79 -37.37
C ILE A 217 32.47 -0.27 -38.46
N ASN A 218 33.62 -0.16 -39.11
CA ASN A 218 34.02 -1.05 -40.20
C ASN A 218 34.49 -2.44 -39.73
N ASP A 219 35.01 -2.53 -38.50
CA ASP A 219 35.50 -3.77 -37.91
C ASP A 219 34.37 -4.49 -37.16
N GLU A 220 34.06 -5.73 -37.57
CA GLU A 220 32.95 -6.49 -37.01
C GLU A 220 33.12 -6.74 -35.52
N THR A 221 34.32 -7.10 -35.07
CA THR A 221 34.62 -7.35 -33.65
C THR A 221 34.40 -6.09 -32.81
N SER A 222 34.93 -4.94 -33.25
CA SER A 222 34.73 -3.66 -32.57
C SER A 222 33.26 -3.25 -32.51
N ARG A 223 32.49 -3.51 -33.58
CA ARG A 223 31.06 -3.21 -33.65
C ARG A 223 30.26 -4.07 -32.67
N VAL A 224 30.59 -5.36 -32.58
CA VAL A 224 29.98 -6.31 -31.65
C VAL A 224 30.32 -5.93 -30.20
N ASN A 225 31.57 -5.60 -29.89
CA ASN A 225 32.00 -5.17 -28.55
C ASN A 225 31.30 -3.87 -28.10
N ALA A 226 31.08 -2.92 -29.02
CA ALA A 226 30.36 -1.68 -28.73
C ALA A 226 28.88 -1.94 -28.40
N LEU A 227 28.26 -2.89 -29.12
CA LEU A 227 26.89 -3.34 -28.86
C LEU A 227 26.79 -4.07 -27.51
N GLU A 228 27.74 -4.96 -27.22
CA GLU A 228 27.85 -5.64 -25.92
C GLU A 228 27.90 -4.64 -24.77
N THR A 229 28.77 -3.62 -24.88
CA THR A 229 28.89 -2.55 -23.88
C THR A 229 27.57 -1.80 -23.68
N THR A 230 26.84 -1.51 -24.76
CA THR A 230 25.54 -0.83 -24.70
C THR A 230 24.46 -1.70 -24.07
N LEU A 231 24.59 -3.03 -24.15
CA LEU A 231 23.59 -3.98 -23.71
C LEU A 231 23.93 -4.66 -22.38
N GLU A 232 25.09 -4.36 -21.78
CA GLU A 232 25.68 -5.10 -20.65
C GLU A 232 24.67 -5.33 -19.50
N ASP A 233 24.02 -4.25 -19.03
CA ASP A 233 23.06 -4.33 -17.93
C ASP A 233 21.75 -5.02 -18.32
N ALA A 234 21.30 -4.81 -19.57
CA ALA A 234 20.04 -5.37 -20.06
C ALA A 234 20.17 -6.89 -20.33
N LEU A 235 21.32 -7.34 -20.82
CA LEU A 235 21.63 -8.75 -21.07
C LEU A 235 21.58 -9.56 -19.77
N GLN A 236 22.01 -8.98 -18.65
CA GLN A 236 21.91 -9.63 -17.33
C GLN A 236 20.46 -9.94 -16.90
N LEU A 237 19.45 -9.30 -17.50
CA LEU A 237 18.03 -9.48 -17.18
C LEU A 237 17.32 -10.49 -18.10
N ILE A 238 18.02 -11.05 -19.09
CA ILE A 238 17.49 -12.05 -20.02
C ILE A 238 17.56 -13.45 -19.41
N ARG A 239 16.51 -14.26 -19.64
CA ARG A 239 16.33 -15.60 -19.06
C ARG A 239 16.76 -16.67 -20.05
N TYR A 240 18.06 -16.76 -20.32
CA TYR A 240 18.67 -17.59 -21.36
C TYR A 240 18.34 -19.09 -21.32
N ASN A 241 17.95 -19.63 -20.16
CA ASN A 241 17.44 -21.01 -20.06
C ASN A 241 16.26 -21.29 -21.01
N ASN A 242 15.52 -20.26 -21.42
CA ASN A 242 14.36 -20.35 -22.29
C ASN A 242 14.69 -20.12 -23.78
N ILE A 243 15.96 -19.92 -24.13
CA ILE A 243 16.40 -19.54 -25.49
C ILE A 243 17.44 -20.52 -26.06
N LYS A 244 17.76 -21.59 -25.32
CA LYS A 244 18.72 -22.63 -25.74
C LYS A 244 18.28 -23.17 -27.11
N ASP A 245 19.11 -22.91 -28.13
CA ASP A 245 19.04 -23.34 -29.53
C ASP A 245 18.66 -22.28 -30.59
N SER A 246 18.31 -21.03 -30.21
CA SER A 246 17.86 -20.01 -31.19
C SER A 246 18.79 -18.82 -31.42
N ILE A 247 19.77 -18.56 -30.54
CA ILE A 247 20.68 -17.39 -30.69
C ILE A 247 22.01 -17.86 -31.30
N ILE A 248 22.05 -17.98 -32.64
CA ILE A 248 23.31 -18.33 -33.33
C ILE A 248 24.11 -17.07 -33.66
N GLU A 249 23.43 -16.01 -34.09
CA GLU A 249 24.04 -14.79 -34.66
C GLU A 249 24.73 -13.90 -33.63
N TYR A 250 24.27 -13.90 -32.37
CA TYR A 250 24.76 -13.00 -31.31
C TYR A 250 25.50 -13.73 -30.18
N ASN A 251 26.02 -14.93 -30.42
CA ASN A 251 26.73 -15.71 -29.39
C ASN A 251 27.91 -14.97 -28.74
N GLN A 252 28.52 -14.01 -29.44
CA GLN A 252 29.70 -13.28 -28.97
C GLN A 252 29.38 -12.26 -27.85
N ILE A 253 28.16 -11.73 -27.82
CA ILE A 253 27.72 -10.77 -26.79
C ILE A 253 26.94 -11.45 -25.65
N LEU A 254 26.79 -12.78 -25.73
CA LEU A 254 26.14 -13.52 -24.66
C LEU A 254 27.09 -13.60 -23.47
N PRO A 255 26.65 -13.23 -22.26
CA PRO A 255 27.53 -13.29 -21.12
C PRO A 255 28.00 -14.73 -20.84
N ASP A 256 29.21 -14.87 -20.27
CA ASP A 256 29.89 -16.15 -20.12
C ASP A 256 28.98 -17.23 -19.52
N LYS A 257 29.06 -18.45 -20.07
CA LYS A 257 28.13 -19.56 -19.77
C LYS A 257 27.99 -19.87 -18.26
N ASP A 258 29.01 -19.55 -17.46
CA ASP A 258 29.03 -19.80 -16.02
C ASP A 258 28.30 -18.73 -15.17
N VAL A 259 27.96 -17.57 -15.74
CA VAL A 259 27.31 -16.45 -15.03
C VAL A 259 25.77 -16.57 -15.04
N LEU A 260 25.17 -17.40 -15.92
CA LEU A 260 23.90 -17.04 -16.57
C LEU A 260 22.63 -17.88 -16.35
N TYR A 261 22.57 -18.74 -15.33
CA TYR A 261 21.43 -19.67 -15.21
C TYR A 261 20.52 -19.48 -14.00
N LYS A 262 20.60 -18.35 -13.28
CA LYS A 262 19.90 -18.21 -11.99
C LYS A 262 18.56 -17.48 -12.02
N ILE A 263 18.17 -16.84 -13.13
CA ILE A 263 16.86 -16.16 -13.20
C ILE A 263 15.76 -17.17 -13.64
N PRO A 264 14.66 -17.30 -12.89
CA PRO A 264 13.55 -18.15 -13.27
C PRO A 264 12.91 -17.73 -14.61
N PRO A 265 12.42 -18.67 -15.43
CA PRO A 265 11.64 -18.42 -16.66
C PRO A 265 10.53 -17.38 -16.47
N ARG A 266 10.22 -16.51 -17.46
CA ARG A 266 8.91 -15.78 -17.50
C ARG A 266 7.82 -16.83 -17.77
N ALA A 267 7.41 -17.55 -16.72
CA ALA A 267 6.51 -18.69 -16.82
C ALA A 267 5.11 -18.25 -17.29
N ASN A 268 4.76 -18.60 -18.53
CA ASN A 268 3.44 -18.38 -19.11
C ASN A 268 2.29 -19.22 -18.47
N TYR A 269 2.55 -19.99 -17.40
CA TYR A 269 1.64 -21.03 -16.90
C TYR A 269 1.40 -21.05 -15.38
N ILE A 270 1.69 -19.98 -14.64
CA ILE A 270 1.30 -19.93 -13.22
C ILE A 270 -0.22 -19.67 -13.14
N VAL A 271 -0.92 -20.50 -12.36
CA VAL A 271 -2.37 -20.39 -12.10
C VAL A 271 -2.60 -19.21 -11.15
N GLU A 272 -2.55 -18.00 -11.70
CA GLU A 272 -2.94 -16.78 -11.00
C GLU A 272 -4.41 -16.45 -11.26
N PRO A 273 -5.03 -15.58 -10.43
CA PRO A 273 -6.35 -15.08 -10.71
C PRO A 273 -6.41 -14.27 -12.01
N LYS A 274 -6.67 -14.93 -13.15
CA LYS A 274 -6.71 -14.31 -14.51
C LYS A 274 -7.71 -13.16 -14.68
N VAL A 275 -8.55 -12.92 -13.69
CA VAL A 275 -9.57 -11.87 -13.67
C VAL A 275 -8.98 -10.51 -13.25
N ILE A 276 -7.78 -10.50 -12.69
CA ILE A 276 -7.01 -9.31 -12.28
C ILE A 276 -5.57 -9.40 -12.78
N SER A 277 -4.86 -8.27 -12.80
CA SER A 277 -3.45 -8.24 -13.19
C SER A 277 -2.58 -9.00 -12.19
N ASN A 278 -1.46 -9.55 -12.67
CA ASN A 278 -0.53 -10.32 -11.83
C ASN A 278 0.05 -9.47 -10.69
N ARG A 279 0.32 -8.19 -10.93
CA ARG A 279 0.76 -7.24 -9.90
C ARG A 279 -0.32 -7.06 -8.83
N PHE A 280 -1.58 -6.88 -9.23
CA PHE A 280 -2.68 -6.75 -8.27
C PHE A 280 -2.91 -8.06 -7.48
N ALA A 281 -2.73 -9.22 -8.12
CA ALA A 281 -2.73 -10.51 -7.42
C ALA A 281 -1.60 -10.61 -6.39
N GLY A 282 -0.39 -10.14 -6.73
CA GLY A 282 0.75 -10.02 -5.82
C GLY A 282 0.46 -9.10 -4.62
N LEU A 283 -0.23 -7.99 -4.84
CA LEU A 283 -0.69 -7.11 -3.78
C LEU A 283 -1.69 -7.80 -2.83
N ILE A 284 -2.65 -8.55 -3.38
CA ILE A 284 -3.58 -9.36 -2.57
C ILE A 284 -2.82 -10.42 -1.76
N VAL A 285 -1.79 -11.04 -2.34
CA VAL A 285 -0.92 -11.98 -1.63
C VAL A 285 -0.22 -11.30 -0.45
N SER A 286 0.29 -10.08 -0.61
CA SER A 286 0.84 -9.30 0.52
C SER A 286 -0.20 -9.06 1.61
N TRP A 287 -1.47 -8.83 1.25
CA TRP A 287 -2.55 -8.69 2.23
C TRP A 287 -2.87 -10.00 2.96
N ILE A 288 -2.80 -11.14 2.29
CA ILE A 288 -2.96 -12.47 2.89
C ILE A 288 -1.82 -12.76 3.86
N ASP A 289 -0.58 -12.38 3.51
CA ASP A 289 0.61 -12.60 4.32
C ASP A 289 0.85 -11.52 5.39
N ARG A 290 -0.01 -10.49 5.45
CA ARG A 290 0.19 -9.26 6.26
C ARG A 290 1.55 -8.58 6.05
N LYS A 291 2.10 -8.69 4.85
CA LYS A 291 3.36 -8.08 4.48
C LYS A 291 3.14 -6.68 3.93
N ASP A 292 4.03 -5.75 4.27
CA ASP A 292 4.05 -4.45 3.60
C ASP A 292 4.44 -4.66 2.12
N PRO A 293 3.56 -4.31 1.16
CA PRO A 293 3.89 -4.39 -0.25
C PRO A 293 5.08 -3.52 -0.64
N MET A 294 5.40 -2.47 0.14
CA MET A 294 6.54 -1.59 -0.11
C MET A 294 7.87 -2.22 0.26
N ASP A 295 7.92 -3.05 1.30
CA ASP A 295 9.15 -3.69 1.77
C ASP A 295 9.61 -4.81 0.85
N SER A 296 8.67 -5.62 0.35
CA SER A 296 8.98 -6.65 -0.63
C SER A 296 7.70 -7.12 -1.33
N GLN A 297 7.59 -6.74 -2.60
CA GLN A 297 6.47 -7.06 -3.46
C GLN A 297 6.43 -8.54 -3.79
N TYR A 298 5.27 -9.15 -3.58
CA TYR A 298 5.02 -10.47 -4.11
C TYR A 298 4.69 -10.39 -5.60
N THR A 299 5.31 -11.28 -6.36
CA THR A 299 5.06 -11.56 -7.77
C THR A 299 4.56 -13.00 -7.89
N ALA A 300 4.17 -13.41 -9.09
CA ALA A 300 3.78 -14.79 -9.37
C ALA A 300 4.84 -15.82 -8.95
N PHE A 301 6.12 -15.48 -9.06
CA PHE A 301 7.24 -16.38 -8.80
C PHE A 301 7.51 -16.53 -7.31
N ASN A 302 7.69 -15.40 -6.61
CA ASN A 302 8.09 -15.39 -5.21
C ASN A 302 6.90 -15.49 -4.24
N SER A 303 5.65 -15.44 -4.74
CA SER A 303 4.45 -15.63 -3.92
C SER A 303 4.53 -16.95 -3.15
N PRO A 304 4.33 -16.97 -1.83
CA PRO A 304 4.34 -18.20 -1.04
C PRO A 304 3.03 -18.98 -1.19
N PHE A 305 2.04 -18.46 -1.91
CA PHE A 305 0.73 -19.09 -2.07
C PHE A 305 0.47 -19.62 -3.48
N ARG A 306 -0.42 -20.60 -3.57
CA ARG A 306 -1.01 -21.13 -4.80
C ARG A 306 -2.51 -20.84 -4.80
N PHE A 307 -3.01 -20.33 -5.93
CA PHE A 307 -4.42 -20.13 -6.17
C PHE A 307 -4.97 -21.26 -7.03
N ARG A 308 -5.79 -22.13 -6.45
CA ARG A 308 -6.48 -23.17 -7.22
C ARG A 308 -7.89 -22.69 -7.55
N HIS A 309 -8.13 -22.38 -8.81
CA HIS A 309 -9.45 -22.01 -9.31
C HIS A 309 -10.47 -23.12 -9.02
N VAL A 310 -11.62 -22.78 -8.44
CA VAL A 310 -12.69 -23.73 -8.11
C VAL A 310 -14.05 -23.37 -8.71
N PHE A 311 -14.27 -22.12 -9.07
CA PHE A 311 -15.53 -21.66 -9.66
C PHE A 311 -15.32 -20.45 -10.56
N ARG A 312 -16.02 -20.41 -11.70
CA ARG A 312 -16.13 -19.27 -12.61
C ARG A 312 -17.57 -19.11 -13.09
N MET A 313 -18.04 -17.87 -13.03
CA MET A 313 -19.23 -17.38 -13.72
C MET A 313 -18.82 -16.16 -14.54
N ASN A 314 -19.36 -16.05 -15.75
CA ASN A 314 -19.31 -14.84 -16.57
C ASN A 314 -20.64 -14.65 -17.33
N ASP A 315 -20.90 -13.46 -17.86
CA ASP A 315 -22.13 -13.10 -18.60
C ASP A 315 -22.46 -14.04 -19.77
N ASN A 316 -21.46 -14.68 -20.38
CA ASN A 316 -21.66 -15.66 -21.45
C ASN A 316 -22.23 -17.00 -20.95
N SER A 317 -22.29 -17.21 -19.63
CA SER A 317 -22.83 -18.41 -19.01
C SER A 317 -23.98 -18.04 -18.07
N LYS A 318 -25.20 -18.46 -18.37
CA LYS A 318 -26.33 -18.29 -17.45
C LYS A 318 -25.95 -18.90 -16.09
N PHE A 319 -26.17 -18.17 -15.00
CA PHE A 319 -25.84 -18.64 -13.66
C PHE A 319 -26.47 -20.01 -13.36
N SER A 320 -27.71 -20.25 -13.82
CA SER A 320 -28.39 -21.55 -13.77
C SER A 320 -27.63 -22.68 -14.49
N THR A 321 -26.93 -22.41 -15.59
CA THR A 321 -26.14 -23.42 -16.32
C THR A 321 -24.89 -23.79 -15.55
N GLN A 322 -24.24 -22.82 -14.89
CA GLN A 322 -23.14 -23.11 -13.99
C GLN A 322 -23.64 -23.90 -12.79
N LEU A 323 -24.75 -23.50 -12.17
CA LEU A 323 -25.43 -24.29 -11.13
C LEU A 323 -25.65 -25.75 -11.59
N TYR A 324 -26.25 -25.95 -12.76
CA TYR A 324 -26.62 -27.28 -13.26
C TYR A 324 -25.41 -28.22 -13.43
N ARG A 325 -24.24 -27.71 -13.83
CA ARG A 325 -22.99 -28.48 -13.91
C ARG A 325 -22.51 -29.01 -12.55
N PHE A 326 -22.88 -28.35 -11.45
CA PHE A 326 -22.59 -28.82 -10.09
C PHE A 326 -23.77 -29.58 -9.45
N HIS A 327 -24.94 -29.64 -10.11
CA HIS A 327 -26.19 -30.21 -9.61
C HIS A 327 -26.58 -31.53 -10.28
N HIS A 328 -26.05 -32.65 -9.77
CA HIS A 328 -26.77 -33.92 -9.90
C HIS A 328 -27.31 -34.50 -8.58
N TYR A 329 -26.93 -33.98 -7.40
CA TYR A 329 -27.42 -34.56 -6.12
C TYR A 329 -27.64 -33.59 -4.92
N SER A 330 -27.59 -32.25 -5.04
CA SER A 330 -27.96 -31.39 -3.89
C SER A 330 -28.37 -29.96 -4.27
N ASN A 331 -29.31 -29.34 -3.53
CA ASN A 331 -29.77 -27.94 -3.66
C ASN A 331 -28.71 -26.91 -3.16
N LYS A 332 -27.43 -27.08 -3.49
CA LYS A 332 -26.33 -26.30 -2.92
C LYS A 332 -25.46 -25.68 -4.02
N LEU A 333 -25.03 -24.43 -3.83
CA LEU A 333 -24.17 -23.70 -4.77
C LEU A 333 -22.78 -24.37 -4.98
N PRO A 334 -22.05 -23.97 -6.04
CA PRO A 334 -20.66 -24.39 -6.31
C PRO A 334 -19.65 -24.08 -5.19
N THR A 335 -20.06 -23.24 -4.22
CA THR A 335 -19.31 -22.87 -3.01
C THR A 335 -19.00 -24.05 -2.08
N ILE A 336 -19.59 -25.23 -2.31
CA ILE A 336 -19.22 -26.45 -1.58
C ILE A 336 -17.71 -26.71 -1.62
N LYS A 337 -17.10 -26.56 -2.80
CA LYS A 337 -15.67 -26.83 -2.96
C LYS A 337 -14.80 -25.80 -2.25
N CYS A 338 -15.29 -24.60 -1.92
CA CYS A 338 -14.50 -23.65 -1.12
C CYS A 338 -14.68 -23.83 0.40
N HIS A 339 -15.58 -24.71 0.87
CA HIS A 339 -15.78 -24.92 2.31
C HIS A 339 -14.56 -25.51 3.04
N GLU A 340 -13.65 -26.14 2.33
CA GLU A 340 -12.44 -26.77 2.88
C GLU A 340 -11.24 -25.81 2.85
N GLY A 341 -11.20 -24.91 3.82
CA GLY A 341 -10.06 -24.03 4.08
C GLY A 341 -10.11 -22.68 3.35
N PRO A 342 -8.96 -21.98 3.27
CA PRO A 342 -8.93 -20.58 2.85
C PRO A 342 -9.31 -20.35 1.39
N SER A 343 -10.03 -19.26 1.16
CA SER A 343 -10.62 -18.97 -0.15
C SER A 343 -10.61 -17.49 -0.48
N LEU A 344 -10.30 -17.17 -1.73
CA LEU A 344 -10.37 -15.83 -2.30
C LEU A 344 -11.49 -15.77 -3.33
N MET A 345 -12.36 -14.78 -3.20
CA MET A 345 -13.43 -14.45 -4.16
C MET A 345 -13.09 -13.13 -4.84
N ILE A 346 -13.24 -13.09 -6.16
CA ILE A 346 -13.05 -11.88 -6.97
C ILE A 346 -14.23 -11.76 -7.93
N MET A 347 -14.88 -10.61 -7.90
CA MET A 347 -16.12 -10.34 -8.61
C MET A 347 -16.01 -9.03 -9.39
N LYS A 348 -16.46 -9.04 -10.64
CA LYS A 348 -16.62 -7.85 -11.47
C LYS A 348 -18.07 -7.43 -11.47
N LEU A 349 -18.32 -6.16 -11.18
CA LEU A 349 -19.65 -5.58 -11.06
C LEU A 349 -20.14 -5.10 -12.43
N LYS A 350 -21.36 -5.51 -12.76
CA LYS A 350 -22.00 -5.19 -14.03
C LYS A 350 -22.20 -3.68 -14.19
N ASN A 351 -22.09 -3.19 -15.42
CA ASN A 351 -22.23 -1.78 -15.84
C ASN A 351 -21.15 -0.82 -15.32
N SER A 352 -20.58 -1.06 -14.14
CA SER A 352 -19.56 -0.19 -13.55
C SER A 352 -18.14 -0.55 -13.93
N GLY A 353 -17.88 -1.82 -14.29
CA GLY A 353 -16.53 -2.35 -14.53
C GLY A 353 -15.67 -2.50 -13.28
N LYS A 354 -16.14 -2.01 -12.12
CA LYS A 354 -15.47 -2.08 -10.83
C LYS A 354 -15.41 -3.51 -10.31
N PHE A 355 -14.46 -3.78 -9.44
CA PHE A 355 -14.29 -5.07 -8.79
C PHE A 355 -14.54 -4.98 -7.29
N ILE A 356 -15.06 -6.06 -6.76
CA ILE A 356 -15.10 -6.35 -5.33
C ILE A 356 -14.49 -7.74 -5.12
N GLY A 357 -13.77 -7.91 -4.03
CA GLY A 357 -13.20 -9.19 -3.65
C GLY A 357 -13.25 -9.40 -2.15
N ALA A 358 -13.12 -10.65 -1.74
CA ALA A 358 -13.16 -11.01 -0.34
C ALA A 358 -12.34 -12.28 -0.08
N TYR A 359 -11.58 -12.26 0.99
CA TYR A 359 -10.71 -13.37 1.41
C TYR A 359 -11.17 -13.92 2.74
N ASN A 360 -11.47 -15.22 2.76
CA ASN A 360 -11.75 -15.96 3.99
C ASN A 360 -10.54 -16.85 4.36
N PRO A 361 -9.95 -16.68 5.55
CA PRO A 361 -8.80 -17.42 6.06
C PRO A 361 -9.15 -18.72 6.80
N ILE A 362 -10.43 -19.01 7.08
CA ILE A 362 -10.84 -20.14 7.89
C ILE A 362 -11.69 -21.14 7.11
N GLN A 363 -11.85 -22.35 7.64
CA GLN A 363 -12.81 -23.30 7.11
C GLN A 363 -14.23 -22.72 7.25
N TRP A 364 -15.04 -22.82 6.19
CA TRP A 364 -16.42 -22.37 6.25
C TRP A 364 -17.24 -23.33 7.13
N LYS A 365 -17.92 -22.81 8.16
CA LYS A 365 -18.81 -23.60 9.01
C LYS A 365 -19.96 -24.17 8.17
N GLN A 366 -20.27 -25.45 8.35
CA GLN A 366 -21.45 -26.11 7.78
C GLN A 366 -22.50 -26.30 8.89
N GLY A 367 -23.77 -25.98 8.62
CA GLY A 367 -24.85 -26.19 9.57
C GLY A 367 -26.17 -25.51 9.17
N SER A 368 -27.24 -25.80 9.91
CA SER A 368 -28.51 -25.07 9.87
C SER A 368 -28.55 -24.01 10.97
N GLY A 369 -28.87 -22.77 10.63
CA GLY A 369 -28.91 -21.60 11.50
C GLY A 369 -27.92 -20.50 11.08
N SER A 370 -28.09 -19.28 11.60
CA SER A 370 -27.12 -18.20 11.44
C SER A 370 -25.90 -18.49 12.33
N SER A 371 -24.80 -18.90 11.73
CA SER A 371 -23.53 -19.09 12.44
C SER A 371 -22.43 -18.28 11.77
N CYS A 372 -21.63 -17.58 12.58
CA CYS A 372 -20.48 -16.84 12.11
C CYS A 372 -19.18 -17.48 12.63
N GLY A 373 -18.14 -17.43 11.81
CA GLY A 373 -16.77 -17.77 12.13
C GLY A 373 -16.02 -16.50 12.53
N SER A 374 -15.30 -16.59 13.66
CA SER A 374 -14.49 -15.48 14.16
C SER A 374 -13.11 -15.48 13.50
N THR A 375 -12.70 -14.37 12.91
CA THR A 375 -11.33 -14.20 12.40
C THR A 375 -10.97 -12.73 12.17
N SER A 376 -9.72 -12.37 12.48
CA SER A 376 -9.11 -11.07 12.17
C SER A 376 -8.38 -11.04 10.82
N GLU A 377 -8.19 -12.20 10.20
CA GLU A 377 -7.41 -12.36 8.97
C GLU A 377 -8.26 -12.17 7.70
N SER A 378 -9.59 -12.14 7.84
CA SER A 378 -10.50 -11.89 6.73
C SER A 378 -10.41 -10.43 6.25
N PHE A 379 -10.67 -10.22 4.96
CA PHE A 379 -10.74 -8.89 4.39
C PHE A 379 -11.64 -8.86 3.16
N ILE A 380 -12.18 -7.67 2.89
CA ILE A 380 -12.86 -7.32 1.64
C ILE A 380 -11.96 -6.31 0.92
N PHE A 381 -12.05 -6.22 -0.39
CA PHE A 381 -11.46 -5.11 -1.13
C PHE A 381 -12.34 -4.67 -2.28
N THR A 382 -12.17 -3.42 -2.70
CA THR A 382 -12.79 -2.86 -3.90
C THR A 382 -11.72 -2.20 -4.76
N CYS A 383 -11.91 -2.15 -6.08
CA CYS A 383 -11.07 -1.38 -6.99
C CYS A 383 -11.85 -1.02 -8.27
N ASP A 384 -11.39 -0.03 -9.00
CA ASP A 384 -12.11 0.50 -10.15
C ASP A 384 -11.91 -0.33 -11.42
N ASP A 385 -10.84 -1.12 -11.49
CA ASP A 385 -10.54 -2.00 -12.61
C ASP A 385 -9.68 -3.22 -12.20
N LYS A 386 -9.37 -4.06 -13.18
CA LYS A 386 -8.60 -5.30 -12.99
C LYS A 386 -7.13 -5.07 -12.60
N TYR A 387 -6.62 -3.84 -12.80
CA TYR A 387 -5.26 -3.44 -12.44
C TYR A 387 -5.17 -2.95 -10.99
N GLY A 388 -6.29 -2.93 -10.27
CA GLY A 388 -6.36 -2.41 -8.91
C GLY A 388 -6.31 -0.88 -8.87
N SER A 389 -6.72 -0.16 -9.91
CA SER A 389 -6.80 1.31 -9.81
C SER A 389 -7.74 1.72 -8.68
N ASN A 390 -7.33 2.71 -7.87
CA ASN A 390 -8.12 3.22 -6.74
C ASN A 390 -8.60 2.09 -5.80
N TYR A 391 -7.74 1.09 -5.58
CA TYR A 391 -8.08 -0.03 -4.71
C TYR A 391 -8.25 0.42 -3.26
N ARG A 392 -9.06 -0.34 -2.52
CA ARG A 392 -9.23 -0.19 -1.09
C ARG A 392 -9.35 -1.55 -0.43
N LEU A 393 -8.34 -1.89 0.37
CA LEU A 393 -8.42 -3.00 1.32
C LEU A 393 -9.35 -2.60 2.47
N CYS A 394 -10.17 -3.52 2.96
CA CYS A 394 -11.12 -3.30 4.05
C CYS A 394 -10.99 -4.47 5.03
N ARG A 395 -10.39 -4.22 6.20
CA ARG A 395 -10.22 -5.24 7.23
C ARG A 395 -11.47 -5.37 8.09
N VAL A 396 -11.61 -6.52 8.73
CA VAL A 396 -12.69 -6.77 9.68
C VAL A 396 -12.55 -5.83 10.88
N LYS A 397 -13.66 -5.25 11.34
CA LYS A 397 -13.80 -4.50 12.60
C LYS A 397 -14.39 -5.36 13.72
N ASN A 398 -15.29 -6.29 13.36
CA ASN A 398 -15.94 -7.20 14.30
C ASN A 398 -15.68 -8.64 13.87
N PHE A 399 -14.72 -9.26 14.53
CA PHE A 399 -14.17 -10.54 14.10
C PHE A 399 -15.16 -11.68 14.25
N ASP A 400 -15.99 -11.68 15.29
CA ASP A 400 -16.99 -12.73 15.55
C ASP A 400 -18.04 -12.86 14.45
N HIS A 401 -18.22 -11.80 13.67
CA HIS A 401 -19.12 -11.73 12.53
C HIS A 401 -18.37 -11.57 11.21
N ALA A 402 -17.08 -11.92 11.15
CA ALA A 402 -16.26 -11.76 9.95
C ALA A 402 -16.83 -12.59 8.79
N VAL A 403 -17.18 -13.85 9.05
CA VAL A 403 -17.50 -14.83 8.02
C VAL A 403 -18.77 -15.56 8.44
N CYS A 404 -19.90 -15.28 7.80
CA CYS A 404 -21.21 -15.76 8.25
C CYS A 404 -21.87 -16.68 7.22
N LEU A 405 -22.47 -17.75 7.73
CA LEU A 405 -23.36 -18.63 6.97
C LEU A 405 -24.81 -18.20 7.22
N VAL A 406 -25.55 -17.94 6.15
CA VAL A 406 -27.01 -17.76 6.21
C VAL A 406 -27.65 -18.96 5.52
N SER A 407 -28.09 -19.94 6.31
CA SER A 407 -28.86 -21.07 5.81
C SER A 407 -30.33 -20.68 5.72
N ASP A 408 -30.95 -20.89 4.57
CA ASP A 408 -32.34 -21.36 4.54
C ASP A 408 -32.57 -22.23 3.29
N PHE A 409 -31.89 -21.93 2.16
CA PHE A 409 -32.05 -22.71 0.92
C PHE A 409 -30.76 -22.77 0.07
N GLY A 410 -29.67 -23.33 0.63
CA GLY A 410 -28.40 -23.49 -0.10
C GLY A 410 -27.45 -22.30 0.03
N GLY A 411 -27.32 -21.80 1.27
CA GLY A 411 -26.75 -20.52 1.67
C GLY A 411 -25.50 -20.05 0.93
N LEU A 412 -25.60 -18.86 0.35
CA LEU A 412 -24.43 -18.09 -0.05
C LEU A 412 -23.63 -17.66 1.19
N LEU A 413 -22.31 -17.66 1.00
CA LEU A 413 -21.31 -17.36 2.01
C LEU A 413 -21.15 -15.84 2.13
N ASN A 414 -21.37 -15.27 3.32
CA ASN A 414 -21.33 -13.82 3.50
C ASN A 414 -20.09 -13.40 4.32
N PHE A 415 -19.61 -12.18 4.07
CA PHE A 415 -18.60 -11.54 4.89
C PHE A 415 -19.32 -10.54 5.81
N GLY A 416 -19.67 -11.04 7.00
CA GLY A 416 -20.64 -10.39 7.89
C GLY A 416 -21.98 -10.11 7.20
N GLU A 417 -22.62 -9.02 7.59
CA GLU A 417 -23.72 -8.39 6.86
C GLU A 417 -23.24 -7.34 5.85
N ASP A 418 -21.92 -7.24 5.63
CA ASP A 418 -21.29 -6.18 4.83
C ASP A 418 -21.14 -6.54 3.37
N LEU A 419 -20.92 -7.84 3.08
CA LEU A 419 -20.98 -8.37 1.73
C LEU A 419 -21.85 -9.63 1.73
N MET A 420 -23.10 -9.45 1.31
CA MET A 420 -24.10 -10.51 1.27
C MET A 420 -24.48 -10.83 -0.16
N PHE A 421 -24.48 -12.10 -0.53
CA PHE A 421 -24.81 -12.47 -1.90
C PHE A 421 -26.25 -12.96 -2.01
N LYS A 422 -26.88 -12.63 -3.14
CA LYS A 422 -28.21 -13.08 -3.53
C LYS A 422 -28.15 -13.59 -4.96
N PHE A 423 -29.00 -14.57 -5.26
CA PHE A 423 -29.08 -15.13 -6.60
C PHE A 423 -30.52 -15.47 -6.95
N ASN A 424 -30.81 -15.48 -8.24
CA ASN A 424 -32.00 -16.09 -8.80
C ASN A 424 -31.59 -17.03 -9.96
N LYS A 425 -32.53 -17.49 -10.78
CA LYS A 425 -32.23 -18.40 -11.90
C LYS A 425 -31.32 -17.79 -12.98
N GLU A 426 -31.25 -16.46 -13.05
CA GLU A 426 -30.63 -15.74 -14.15
C GLU A 426 -29.38 -14.97 -13.69
N ASN A 427 -29.47 -14.29 -12.55
CA ASN A 427 -28.49 -13.32 -12.08
C ASN A 427 -27.98 -13.63 -10.67
N VAL A 428 -26.78 -13.15 -10.40
CA VAL A 428 -26.20 -13.03 -9.05
C VAL A 428 -26.00 -11.56 -8.74
N SER A 429 -26.31 -11.17 -7.51
CA SER A 429 -26.02 -9.85 -6.98
C SER A 429 -25.35 -9.93 -5.62
N CYS A 430 -24.63 -8.88 -5.26
CA CYS A 430 -24.15 -8.66 -3.90
C CYS A 430 -24.77 -7.41 -3.30
N HIS A 431 -25.03 -7.44 -2.01
CA HIS A 431 -25.47 -6.31 -1.22
C HIS A 431 -24.35 -5.86 -0.30
N ILE A 432 -23.99 -4.58 -0.41
CA ILE A 432 -22.89 -3.95 0.32
C ILE A 432 -23.46 -3.09 1.44
N LYS A 433 -22.92 -3.27 2.65
CA LYS A 433 -23.13 -2.43 3.84
C LYS A 433 -21.81 -2.16 4.56
N CYS A 434 -21.80 -1.25 5.52
CA CYS A 434 -20.64 -0.95 6.36
C CYS A 434 -20.95 -1.12 7.86
N LYS A 435 -20.94 -2.35 8.36
CA LYS A 435 -21.18 -2.69 9.78
C LYS A 435 -19.99 -3.39 10.39
N PHE A 436 -19.49 -4.47 9.79
CA PHE A 436 -18.49 -5.37 10.37
C PHE A 436 -17.10 -5.29 9.75
N TYR A 437 -16.94 -4.68 8.58
CA TYR A 437 -15.69 -4.38 7.90
C TYR A 437 -15.48 -2.87 7.78
N GLU A 438 -14.25 -2.44 7.56
CA GLU A 438 -13.93 -1.07 7.18
C GLU A 438 -14.73 -0.67 5.92
N GLN A 439 -15.06 0.63 5.82
CA GLN A 439 -15.87 1.15 4.73
C GLN A 439 -15.18 0.87 3.37
N THR A 440 -15.94 0.49 2.35
CA THR A 440 -15.42 0.29 0.97
C THR A 440 -15.46 1.59 0.16
N THR A 441 -14.93 1.59 -1.08
CA THR A 441 -15.13 2.74 -2.01
C THR A 441 -16.50 2.72 -2.69
N LEU A 442 -17.23 1.60 -2.59
CA LEU A 442 -18.57 1.46 -3.14
C LEU A 442 -19.60 2.00 -2.15
N GLN A 443 -20.68 2.57 -2.68
CA GLN A 443 -21.81 3.01 -1.87
C GLN A 443 -22.57 1.79 -1.33
N GLU A 444 -23.28 1.97 -0.22
CA GLU A 444 -24.18 0.92 0.25
C GLU A 444 -25.31 0.71 -0.78
N GLY A 445 -25.60 -0.55 -1.09
CA GLY A 445 -26.52 -0.86 -2.17
C GLY A 445 -26.42 -2.28 -2.69
N THR A 446 -27.21 -2.58 -3.71
CA THR A 446 -27.21 -3.89 -4.38
C THR A 446 -26.60 -3.74 -5.77
N TYR A 447 -25.66 -4.61 -6.10
CA TYR A 447 -24.90 -4.61 -7.34
C TYR A 447 -25.05 -5.95 -8.06
N GLU A 448 -25.32 -5.94 -9.36
CA GLU A 448 -25.27 -7.14 -10.19
C GLU A 448 -23.81 -7.53 -10.48
N ILE A 449 -23.55 -8.85 -10.53
CA ILE A 449 -22.22 -9.40 -10.77
C ILE A 449 -22.17 -9.98 -12.19
N GLU A 450 -21.27 -9.48 -13.03
CA GLU A 450 -21.06 -9.97 -14.40
C GLU A 450 -20.00 -11.07 -14.48
N GLU A 451 -19.01 -11.06 -13.59
CA GLU A 451 -18.00 -12.10 -13.48
C GLU A 451 -17.74 -12.45 -12.02
N TRP A 452 -17.65 -13.75 -11.70
CA TRP A 452 -17.34 -14.24 -10.37
C TRP A 452 -16.36 -15.39 -10.44
N ASN A 453 -15.16 -15.21 -9.88
CA ASN A 453 -14.17 -16.26 -9.73
C ASN A 453 -13.90 -16.54 -8.24
N VAL A 454 -13.80 -17.83 -7.91
CA VAL A 454 -13.42 -18.29 -6.56
C VAL A 454 -12.20 -19.19 -6.66
N TYR A 455 -11.26 -18.97 -5.76
CA TYR A 455 -10.00 -19.69 -5.66
C TYR A 455 -9.85 -20.28 -4.25
N LYS A 456 -9.36 -21.52 -4.14
CA LYS A 456 -8.75 -22.00 -2.90
C LYS A 456 -7.35 -21.41 -2.80
N VAL A 457 -6.99 -20.96 -1.61
CA VAL A 457 -5.66 -20.44 -1.31
C VAL A 457 -4.94 -21.45 -0.41
N ARG A 458 -3.73 -21.82 -0.79
CA ARG A 458 -2.85 -22.70 0.00
C ARG A 458 -1.42 -22.20 -0.07
N ARG A 459 -0.63 -22.45 0.97
CA ARG A 459 0.81 -22.21 0.90
C ARG A 459 1.49 -23.22 -0.01
N LYS A 460 2.58 -22.82 -0.65
CA LYS A 460 3.43 -23.67 -1.51
C LYS A 460 4.21 -24.71 -0.70
N ASP A 461 4.49 -24.40 0.57
CA ASP A 461 5.20 -25.26 1.54
C ASP A 461 4.25 -26.19 2.31
N ASP A 462 2.97 -26.22 1.94
CA ASP A 462 1.90 -27.00 2.58
C ASP A 462 1.71 -26.75 4.10
N GLN A 463 2.33 -25.69 4.64
CA GLN A 463 2.10 -25.27 6.03
C GLN A 463 0.66 -24.75 6.20
N PRO A 464 0.13 -24.75 7.44
CA PRO A 464 -1.12 -24.08 7.74
C PRO A 464 -1.07 -22.62 7.31
N MET A 465 -2.21 -22.06 6.93
CA MET A 465 -2.36 -20.63 6.65
C MET A 465 -2.30 -19.83 7.96
N ARG A 466 -1.17 -19.91 8.67
CA ARG A 466 -0.75 -18.99 9.72
C ARG A 466 0.03 -17.87 9.01
N VAL A 467 -0.21 -16.62 9.41
CA VAL A 467 0.62 -15.47 8.99
C VAL A 467 2.07 -15.82 9.31
N MET A 468 2.98 -15.81 8.33
CA MET A 468 4.40 -16.03 8.60
C MET A 468 4.92 -14.90 9.47
N THR A 469 5.31 -15.21 10.69
CA THR A 469 6.32 -14.41 11.37
C THR A 469 7.65 -14.72 10.68
N ARG A 470 8.34 -13.67 10.22
CA ARG A 470 9.63 -13.84 9.52
C ARG A 470 10.59 -14.58 10.45
N ILE A 471 11.23 -15.64 9.94
CA ILE A 471 12.52 -16.08 10.47
C ILE A 471 13.53 -15.03 10.00
N THR A 472 13.64 -13.93 10.72
CA THR A 472 14.77 -13.00 10.59
C THR A 472 15.92 -13.51 11.44
N ASN A 473 17.15 -13.46 10.90
CA ASN A 473 18.38 -13.77 11.65
C ASN A 473 18.65 -12.78 12.82
N SER A 474 17.73 -11.86 13.10
CA SER A 474 17.57 -11.19 14.39
C SER A 474 16.18 -11.54 14.94
N PRO A 475 16.07 -12.06 16.18
CA PRO A 475 14.80 -12.56 16.73
C PRO A 475 13.79 -11.46 17.04
N VAL A 476 14.21 -10.19 17.06
CA VAL A 476 13.33 -9.02 17.12
C VAL A 476 13.95 -7.88 16.30
N GLU A 477 13.10 -7.17 15.55
CA GLU A 477 13.45 -5.95 14.82
C GLU A 477 12.69 -4.79 15.49
N SER A 478 13.36 -4.02 16.36
CA SER A 478 12.82 -2.81 17.00
C SER A 478 13.70 -1.61 16.65
N LYS A 479 13.07 -0.46 16.45
CA LYS A 479 13.77 0.82 16.23
C LYS A 479 14.00 1.61 17.54
N ILE A 480 13.34 1.20 18.62
CA ILE A 480 13.38 1.90 19.92
C ILE A 480 14.31 1.17 20.90
N LEU A 481 14.26 -0.15 20.95
CA LEU A 481 15.04 -0.98 21.88
C LEU A 481 15.93 -1.97 21.10
N ASP A 482 17.09 -2.28 21.66
CA ASP A 482 17.95 -3.33 21.12
C ASP A 482 17.42 -4.74 21.46
N SER A 483 18.00 -5.75 20.82
CA SER A 483 17.59 -7.14 21.03
C SER A 483 17.87 -7.67 22.44
N ASP A 484 18.84 -7.10 23.16
CA ASP A 484 19.24 -7.56 24.49
C ASP A 484 18.19 -7.14 25.52
N PHE A 485 17.61 -5.95 25.33
CA PHE A 485 16.47 -5.49 26.11
C PHE A 485 15.23 -6.37 25.90
N PHE A 486 15.03 -6.97 24.72
CA PHE A 486 13.95 -7.96 24.53
C PHE A 486 14.19 -9.26 25.31
N GLY A 487 15.46 -9.61 25.57
CA GLY A 487 15.81 -10.68 26.50
C GLY A 487 15.37 -10.37 27.93
N MET A 488 15.60 -9.14 28.37
CA MET A 488 15.11 -8.62 29.65
C MET A 488 13.58 -8.68 29.73
N ILE A 489 12.87 -8.17 28.71
CA ILE A 489 11.41 -8.20 28.63
C ILE A 489 10.89 -9.64 28.65
N SER A 490 11.51 -10.56 27.92
CA SER A 490 11.15 -11.98 27.93
C SER A 490 11.27 -12.57 29.33
N THR A 491 12.30 -12.20 30.07
CA THR A 491 12.51 -12.64 31.45
C THR A 491 11.40 -12.13 32.37
N TRP A 492 10.95 -10.88 32.17
CA TRP A 492 9.83 -10.31 32.91
C TRP A 492 8.49 -10.99 32.60
N ILE A 493 8.24 -11.32 31.33
CA ILE A 493 7.04 -12.05 30.89
C ILE A 493 6.99 -13.44 31.52
N ASP A 494 8.13 -14.13 31.62
CA ASP A 494 8.23 -15.44 32.27
C ASP A 494 8.25 -15.38 33.81
N ASN A 495 8.06 -14.18 34.37
CA ASN A 495 8.10 -13.91 35.81
C ASN A 495 9.39 -14.36 36.52
N LYS A 496 10.52 -14.24 35.82
CA LYS A 496 11.86 -14.61 36.31
C LYS A 496 12.67 -13.39 36.76
N ASP A 497 13.71 -13.66 37.55
CA ASP A 497 14.65 -12.65 38.07
C ASP A 497 15.75 -12.38 37.04
N PRO A 498 15.83 -11.19 36.44
CA PRO A 498 16.85 -10.90 35.42
C PRO A 498 18.28 -10.93 35.94
N GLU A 499 18.52 -10.85 37.25
CA GLU A 499 19.88 -11.00 37.78
C GLU A 499 20.36 -12.46 37.77
N LYS A 500 19.44 -13.43 37.63
CA LYS A 500 19.74 -14.87 37.72
C LYS A 500 19.40 -15.64 36.46
N ASP A 501 18.31 -15.28 35.81
CA ASP A 501 17.65 -16.09 34.79
C ASP A 501 17.45 -15.33 33.48
N LEU A 502 18.31 -14.34 33.19
CA LEU A 502 18.21 -13.49 32.00
C LEU A 502 18.20 -14.33 30.71
N TYR A 503 17.15 -14.17 29.91
CA TYR A 503 17.14 -14.68 28.55
C TYR A 503 18.05 -13.86 27.65
N LEU A 504 18.89 -14.57 26.90
CA LEU A 504 19.69 -14.01 25.82
C LEU A 504 18.89 -14.06 24.51
N LYS A 505 19.32 -13.25 23.54
CA LYS A 505 18.77 -13.21 22.18
C LYS A 505 18.53 -14.61 21.58
N SER A 506 19.43 -15.57 21.82
CA SER A 506 19.37 -16.91 21.25
C SER A 506 18.34 -17.85 21.90
N ASN A 507 17.91 -17.59 23.14
CA ASN A 507 17.11 -18.54 23.93
C ASN A 507 15.81 -17.94 24.51
N MET A 508 15.37 -16.78 24.01
CA MET A 508 14.06 -16.22 24.40
C MET A 508 12.92 -17.19 24.03
N PRO A 509 12.06 -17.58 24.99
CA PRO A 509 10.92 -18.47 24.74
C PRO A 509 9.76 -17.75 24.05
N PHE A 510 9.82 -16.42 23.97
CA PHE A 510 8.83 -15.58 23.30
C PHE A 510 9.34 -15.07 21.95
N GLU A 511 8.39 -14.83 21.06
CA GLU A 511 8.58 -14.20 19.76
C GLU A 511 7.82 -12.87 19.73
N PHE A 512 8.49 -11.80 19.28
CA PHE A 512 7.94 -10.45 19.23
C PHE A 512 7.75 -10.02 17.77
N THR A 513 6.51 -10.05 17.29
CA THR A 513 6.19 -9.64 15.91
C THR A 513 5.74 -8.18 15.88
N PRO A 514 6.45 -7.28 15.18
CA PRO A 514 6.00 -5.88 15.07
C PRO A 514 4.67 -5.81 14.31
N ILE A 515 3.68 -5.14 14.90
CA ILE A 515 2.34 -4.94 14.31
C ILE A 515 2.00 -3.46 14.11
N PHE A 516 2.73 -2.56 14.77
CA PHE A 516 2.60 -1.11 14.60
C PHE A 516 3.94 -0.41 14.82
N ARG A 517 4.23 0.62 14.01
CA ARG A 517 5.35 1.56 14.19
C ARG A 517 4.90 2.98 13.86
N MET A 518 5.35 3.95 14.64
CA MET A 518 5.20 5.39 14.43
C MET A 518 6.58 6.04 14.57
N ASN A 519 7.00 6.81 13.56
CA ASN A 519 8.23 7.60 13.56
C ASN A 519 7.90 9.06 13.25
N ASP A 520 8.21 9.99 14.14
CA ASP A 520 8.03 11.43 13.94
C ASP A 520 9.15 11.96 13.03
N HIS A 521 8.85 12.26 11.75
CA HIS A 521 9.68 13.09 10.83
C HIS A 521 8.94 13.52 9.56
N THR A 522 7.81 12.92 9.25
CA THR A 522 6.87 13.50 8.30
C THR A 522 5.65 13.91 9.09
N ALA A 523 5.14 15.11 8.84
CA ALA A 523 3.74 15.39 9.08
C ALA A 523 2.94 14.10 8.82
N PHE A 524 2.06 13.71 9.74
CA PHE A 524 0.99 12.78 9.38
C PHE A 524 0.52 13.22 7.97
N TYR A 525 0.58 12.32 6.99
CA TYR A 525 0.56 12.55 5.53
C TYR A 525 1.95 12.75 4.86
N PRO A 526 2.45 11.66 4.27
CA PRO A 526 2.33 11.55 2.82
C PRO A 526 1.23 10.55 2.47
N LYS A 527 0.26 11.01 1.68
CA LYS A 527 -0.91 10.28 1.14
C LYS A 527 -0.59 9.04 0.28
N GLN A 528 0.62 8.52 0.32
CA GLN A 528 1.09 7.50 -0.60
C GLN A 528 1.49 6.26 0.20
N PHE A 529 0.63 5.23 0.09
CA PHE A 529 0.84 3.82 0.43
C PHE A 529 0.65 3.33 1.88
N TYR A 530 0.43 4.19 2.87
CA TYR A 530 -0.12 3.70 4.16
C TYR A 530 -1.63 3.56 4.07
N ASN A 531 -2.09 2.32 3.84
CA ASN A 531 -3.44 1.81 4.02
C ASN A 531 -4.54 2.90 4.05
N GLN A 532 -5.18 3.18 2.91
CA GLN A 532 -6.39 4.02 2.90
C GLN A 532 -7.48 3.47 3.85
N SER A 533 -7.35 2.21 4.27
CA SER A 533 -8.18 1.54 5.27
C SER A 533 -7.89 1.92 6.73
N THR A 534 -6.71 2.48 7.06
CA THR A 534 -6.35 2.85 8.44
C THR A 534 -6.19 4.35 8.66
N ASN A 535 -6.59 5.18 7.70
CA ASN A 535 -6.38 6.64 7.72
C ASN A 535 -7.00 7.39 8.92
N ARG A 536 -7.68 6.67 9.83
CA ARG A 536 -8.32 7.17 11.07
C ARG A 536 -8.39 6.16 12.22
N LEU A 537 -7.74 4.99 12.14
CA LEU A 537 -7.82 4.01 13.23
C LEU A 537 -6.69 4.28 14.23
N LEU A 538 -7.02 4.28 15.54
CA LEU A 538 -5.99 4.36 16.56
C LEU A 538 -5.05 3.15 16.43
N PRO A 539 -3.73 3.32 16.64
CA PRO A 539 -2.71 2.25 16.60
C PRO A 539 -3.09 0.99 17.39
N THR A 540 -3.88 1.21 18.42
CA THR A 540 -4.41 0.27 19.41
C THR A 540 -5.40 -0.74 18.83
N MET A 541 -5.83 -0.55 17.57
CA MET A 541 -6.73 -1.48 16.89
C MET A 541 -6.08 -2.72 16.29
N LYS A 542 -4.74 -2.77 16.25
CA LYS A 542 -4.01 -3.88 15.66
C LYS A 542 -3.69 -5.01 16.63
N CYS A 543 -3.84 -4.79 17.94
CA CYS A 543 -3.45 -5.74 19.00
C CYS A 543 -4.61 -6.46 19.69
N HIS A 544 -5.84 -6.37 19.18
CA HIS A 544 -7.06 -6.66 19.94
C HIS A 544 -7.26 -8.10 20.48
N HIS A 545 -6.56 -9.13 19.97
CA HIS A 545 -6.83 -10.53 20.33
C HIS A 545 -5.63 -11.32 20.84
N GLU A 546 -4.50 -10.66 21.10
CA GLU A 546 -3.23 -11.32 21.38
C GLU A 546 -2.44 -10.57 22.45
N ARG A 547 -1.57 -11.31 23.14
CA ARG A 547 -0.58 -10.73 24.05
C ARG A 547 0.19 -9.65 23.30
N SER A 548 0.29 -8.47 23.90
CA SER A 548 0.87 -7.31 23.23
C SER A 548 1.86 -6.58 24.11
N LEU A 549 2.96 -6.17 23.50
CA LEU A 549 4.00 -5.35 24.11
C LEU A 549 4.00 -3.99 23.41
N MET A 550 3.93 -2.92 24.19
CA MET A 550 3.98 -1.55 23.70
C MET A 550 5.27 -0.90 24.17
N ILE A 551 5.95 -0.21 23.26
CA ILE A 551 7.21 0.48 23.54
C ILE A 551 7.12 1.88 22.93
N MET A 552 7.26 2.90 23.77
CA MET A 552 7.23 4.30 23.37
C MET A 552 8.55 4.97 23.70
N LYS A 553 9.13 5.67 22.73
CA LYS A 553 10.18 6.64 22.95
C LYS A 553 9.54 8.01 23.11
N LEU A 554 9.82 8.68 24.20
CA LEU A 554 9.34 10.02 24.47
C LEU A 554 10.24 11.05 23.81
N LYS A 555 9.74 12.26 23.56
CA LYS A 555 10.59 13.38 23.08
C LYS A 555 11.73 13.74 24.02
N THR A 556 11.64 13.33 25.28
CA THR A 556 12.73 13.45 26.26
C THR A 556 13.87 12.44 26.04
N GLY A 557 13.75 11.52 25.08
CA GLY A 557 14.70 10.43 24.83
C GLY A 557 14.41 9.16 25.64
N LYS A 558 13.68 9.30 26.77
CA LYS A 558 13.34 8.21 27.68
C LYS A 558 12.30 7.27 27.08
N ILE A 559 12.30 6.02 27.53
CA ILE A 559 11.43 4.97 27.00
C ILE A 559 10.46 4.50 28.08
N VAL A 560 9.21 4.27 27.66
CA VAL A 560 8.14 3.70 28.49
C VAL A 560 7.51 2.57 27.72
N GLY A 561 7.25 1.45 28.39
CA GLY A 561 6.58 0.33 27.77
C GLY A 561 5.63 -0.39 28.72
N ALA A 562 4.82 -1.26 28.13
CA ALA A 562 3.78 -1.98 28.85
C ALA A 562 3.42 -3.28 28.14
N TYR A 563 3.21 -4.33 28.92
CA TYR A 563 2.87 -5.65 28.42
C TYR A 563 1.46 -6.05 28.86
N ASN A 564 0.59 -6.33 27.89
CA ASN A 564 -0.72 -6.90 28.12
C ASN A 564 -0.69 -8.41 27.81
N PRO A 565 -0.87 -9.28 28.81
CA PRO A 565 -0.93 -10.74 28.61
C PRO A 565 -2.28 -11.22 28.07
N LEU A 566 -3.27 -10.33 27.95
CA LEU A 566 -4.63 -10.62 27.51
C LEU A 566 -4.90 -10.06 26.10
N ASP A 567 -6.06 -10.41 25.57
CA ASP A 567 -6.71 -9.69 24.49
C ASP A 567 -7.25 -8.33 24.96
N TRP A 568 -7.45 -7.38 24.03
CA TRP A 568 -8.15 -6.13 24.31
C TRP A 568 -9.61 -6.28 23.91
N THR A 569 -10.50 -6.40 24.90
CA THR A 569 -11.93 -6.57 24.64
C THR A 569 -12.63 -5.27 24.25
N TYR A 570 -13.66 -5.40 23.41
CA TYR A 570 -14.60 -4.33 23.10
C TYR A 570 -15.85 -4.51 23.96
N GLY A 571 -16.15 -3.57 24.84
CA GLY A 571 -17.39 -3.60 25.60
C GLY A 571 -18.60 -3.72 24.67
N SER A 572 -19.39 -4.79 24.84
CA SER A 572 -20.61 -4.99 24.05
C SER A 572 -21.60 -3.87 24.35
N TYR A 573 -21.95 -3.08 23.33
CA TYR A 573 -23.11 -2.17 23.28
C TYR A 573 -23.52 -1.55 24.63
N ARG A 574 -22.91 -0.42 25.00
CA ARG A 574 -23.53 0.49 25.97
C ARG A 574 -23.65 1.90 25.42
N TYR A 575 -24.82 2.48 25.66
CA TYR A 575 -25.32 3.74 25.11
C TYR A 575 -24.65 4.99 25.73
N TYR A 576 -23.68 4.80 26.63
CA TYR A 576 -23.01 5.88 27.38
C TYR A 576 -21.47 5.82 27.20
N PRO A 577 -20.81 6.96 26.88
CA PRO A 577 -19.40 6.98 26.44
C PRO A 577 -18.36 7.01 27.59
N THR A 578 -18.64 6.45 28.77
CA THR A 578 -17.79 6.68 29.97
C THR A 578 -17.41 5.44 30.79
N ASP A 579 -17.87 4.23 30.43
CA ASP A 579 -17.54 3.03 31.21
C ASP A 579 -16.23 2.42 30.71
N ILE A 580 -15.18 2.51 31.52
CA ILE A 580 -13.91 1.80 31.29
C ILE A 580 -14.14 0.32 31.60
N GLU A 581 -13.84 -0.56 30.64
CA GLU A 581 -13.85 -2.00 30.87
C GLU A 581 -12.48 -2.45 31.36
N TYR A 582 -12.41 -2.90 32.61
CA TYR A 582 -11.20 -3.47 33.20
C TYR A 582 -11.21 -5.00 33.09
N ARG A 583 -10.00 -5.55 32.93
CA ARG A 583 -9.73 -6.97 32.78
C ARG A 583 -8.76 -7.41 33.88
N TYR A 584 -9.00 -8.62 34.37
CA TYR A 584 -8.23 -9.23 35.46
C TYR A 584 -6.94 -9.86 34.93
N THR A 585 -5.79 -9.46 35.47
CA THR A 585 -4.53 -10.18 35.26
C THR A 585 -3.48 -9.79 36.30
N SER A 586 -2.66 -10.75 36.72
CA SER A 586 -1.45 -10.54 37.52
C SER A 586 -0.20 -10.39 36.66
N ASP A 587 -0.27 -10.80 35.39
CA ASP A 587 0.92 -11.08 34.56
C ASP A 587 1.30 -9.88 33.68
N SER A 588 0.54 -8.79 33.77
CA SER A 588 0.87 -7.53 33.13
C SER A 588 1.98 -6.81 33.91
N PHE A 589 2.72 -5.96 33.19
CA PHE A 589 3.68 -5.05 33.80
C PHE A 589 3.81 -3.80 32.95
N ILE A 590 4.23 -2.73 33.59
CA ILE A 590 4.72 -1.51 32.93
C ILE A 590 6.19 -1.36 33.25
N PHE A 591 6.94 -0.73 32.35
CA PHE A 591 8.34 -0.45 32.56
C PHE A 591 8.75 0.89 31.97
N SER A 592 9.92 1.34 32.38
CA SER A 592 10.60 2.49 31.80
C SER A 592 12.08 2.26 31.75
N TYR A 593 12.73 2.93 30.81
CA TYR A 593 14.16 2.82 30.55
C TYR A 593 14.73 4.19 30.21
N ASP A 594 15.87 4.52 30.81
CA ASP A 594 16.59 5.77 30.61
C ASP A 594 17.95 5.47 29.97
N PRO A 595 18.08 5.62 28.64
CA PRO A 595 19.30 5.25 27.92
C PRO A 595 20.51 6.13 28.28
N ASP A 596 20.30 7.30 28.90
CA ASP A 596 21.36 8.25 29.24
C ASP A 596 22.02 7.97 30.59
N VAL A 597 21.54 6.96 31.35
CA VAL A 597 22.10 6.57 32.65
C VAL A 597 23.16 5.48 32.45
N ASN A 598 24.43 5.85 32.62
CA ASN A 598 25.58 4.95 32.42
C ASN A 598 26.04 4.21 33.69
N ASP A 599 25.66 4.66 34.89
CA ASP A 599 26.03 4.04 36.17
C ASP A 599 24.76 3.65 36.98
N GLY A 600 24.52 2.35 37.18
CA GLY A 600 23.39 1.81 37.96
C GLY A 600 22.29 1.13 37.13
N VAL A 601 21.16 0.77 37.77
CA VAL A 601 20.01 0.16 37.09
C VAL A 601 19.26 1.27 36.32
N ASN A 602 19.36 1.24 34.99
CA ASN A 602 18.80 2.23 34.08
C ASN A 602 17.35 1.92 33.63
N TYR A 603 16.74 0.89 34.22
CA TYR A 603 15.35 0.51 33.98
C TYR A 603 14.56 0.39 35.29
N LYS A 604 13.24 0.43 35.18
CA LYS A 604 12.33 0.14 36.28
C LYS A 604 11.18 -0.71 35.77
N LEU A 605 10.98 -1.86 36.39
CA LEU A 605 9.83 -2.73 36.19
C LEU A 605 8.79 -2.45 37.29
N SER A 606 7.53 -2.51 36.93
CA SER A 606 6.42 -2.39 37.87
C SER A 606 5.35 -3.41 37.52
N ARG A 607 5.11 -4.34 38.43
CA ARG A 607 4.08 -5.38 38.26
C ARG A 607 2.75 -4.92 38.82
N VAL A 608 1.70 -5.65 38.46
CA VAL A 608 0.33 -5.36 38.90
C VAL A 608 0.20 -5.53 40.43
N LEU A 609 -0.36 -4.51 41.09
CA LEU A 609 -0.87 -4.62 42.47
C LEU A 609 -2.38 -4.88 42.50
N ASN A 610 -3.13 -4.19 41.63
CA ASN A 610 -4.58 -4.30 41.57
C ASN A 610 -4.99 -5.11 40.33
N PHE A 611 -5.01 -6.43 40.48
CA PHE A 611 -5.29 -7.36 39.38
C PHE A 611 -6.65 -7.14 38.74
N ASP A 612 -7.68 -6.75 39.50
CA ASP A 612 -9.04 -6.49 38.99
C ASP A 612 -9.12 -5.28 38.05
N LYS A 613 -8.11 -4.41 38.07
CA LYS A 613 -8.03 -3.20 37.25
C LYS A 613 -6.71 -3.09 36.50
N ALA A 614 -6.05 -4.20 36.20
CA ALA A 614 -4.73 -4.21 35.59
C ALA A 614 -4.74 -3.69 34.14
N ILE A 615 -5.70 -4.13 33.33
CA ILE A 615 -5.80 -3.78 31.92
C ILE A 615 -7.15 -3.12 31.69
N GLY A 616 -7.16 -1.91 31.15
CA GLY A 616 -8.38 -1.14 30.91
C GLY A 616 -8.47 -0.68 29.46
N SER A 617 -9.67 -0.67 28.91
CA SER A 617 -9.90 -0.09 27.60
C SER A 617 -11.11 0.83 27.59
N GLU A 618 -11.00 1.93 26.86
CA GLU A 618 -12.07 2.94 26.77
C GLU A 618 -12.30 3.33 25.32
N LYS A 619 -13.57 3.34 24.91
CA LYS A 619 -13.95 3.76 23.57
C LYS A 619 -13.88 5.29 23.46
N ILE A 620 -13.09 5.78 22.52
CA ILE A 620 -13.07 7.20 22.18
C ILE A 620 -14.18 7.48 21.17
N CYS A 621 -15.20 8.22 21.60
CA CYS A 621 -16.23 8.78 20.71
C CYS A 621 -15.87 10.25 20.44
N THR A 622 -15.52 10.59 19.19
CA THR A 622 -15.45 12.01 18.77
C THR A 622 -16.79 12.45 18.19
N ASN A 623 -17.07 13.75 18.16
CA ASN A 623 -18.31 14.33 17.61
C ASN A 623 -18.54 14.05 16.10
N ARG A 624 -17.62 13.35 15.41
CA ARG A 624 -17.81 12.81 14.06
C ARG A 624 -17.99 11.30 14.17
N LYS A 625 -19.05 10.77 13.54
CA LYS A 625 -19.47 9.35 13.53
C LYS A 625 -18.42 8.33 13.00
N ASP A 626 -17.17 8.74 12.77
CA ASP A 626 -16.18 8.00 11.98
C ASP A 626 -14.90 7.62 12.74
N LEU A 627 -14.76 8.02 14.01
CA LEU A 627 -13.61 7.66 14.85
C LEU A 627 -14.09 6.76 15.99
N ASN A 628 -13.92 5.45 15.84
CA ASN A 628 -14.05 4.45 16.90
C ASN A 628 -12.63 4.02 17.30
N GLY A 629 -11.99 4.74 18.21
CA GLY A 629 -10.67 4.38 18.73
C GLY A 629 -10.76 3.72 20.11
N LEU A 630 -9.72 2.96 20.50
CA LEU A 630 -9.56 2.45 21.87
C LEU A 630 -8.43 3.21 22.58
N MET A 631 -8.72 3.86 23.70
CA MET A 631 -7.71 4.32 24.66
C MET A 631 -7.30 3.13 25.52
N LEU A 632 -6.02 2.76 25.44
CA LEU A 632 -5.45 1.66 26.21
C LEU A 632 -4.97 2.16 27.56
N ARG A 633 -5.18 1.34 28.57
CA ARG A 633 -4.84 1.65 29.96
C ARG A 633 -4.17 0.44 30.61
N PHE A 634 -3.09 0.71 31.31
CA PHE A 634 -2.48 -0.21 32.26
C PHE A 634 -2.81 0.36 33.63
N GLY A 635 -3.94 -0.11 34.17
CA GLY A 635 -4.61 0.50 35.30
C GLY A 635 -4.86 1.98 35.09
N ASN A 636 -4.77 2.77 36.15
CA ASN A 636 -4.74 4.22 36.02
C ASN A 636 -3.33 4.80 36.10
N ASP A 637 -2.28 3.95 36.05
CA ASP A 637 -0.89 4.36 36.20
C ASP A 637 -0.22 4.72 34.87
N LEU A 638 -0.62 4.07 33.77
CA LEU A 638 -0.17 4.41 32.42
C LEU A 638 -1.34 4.42 31.43
N ARG A 639 -1.55 5.56 30.76
CA ARG A 639 -2.63 5.75 29.78
C ARG A 639 -2.11 6.34 28.48
N PHE A 640 -2.63 5.84 27.37
CA PHE A 640 -2.31 6.34 26.03
C PHE A 640 -3.38 7.34 25.60
N ILE A 641 -2.97 8.55 25.25
CA ILE A 641 -3.88 9.64 24.88
C ILE A 641 -3.54 10.09 23.45
N HIS A 642 -4.55 10.07 22.58
CA HIS A 642 -4.44 10.62 21.23
C HIS A 642 -5.26 11.92 21.15
N ASN A 643 -4.62 13.06 20.87
CA ASN A 643 -5.31 14.34 20.72
C ASN A 643 -5.63 14.61 19.24
N GLY A 644 -6.82 14.20 18.78
CA GLY A 644 -7.32 14.51 17.44
C GLY A 644 -8.26 15.72 17.47
N SER A 645 -7.72 16.94 17.59
CA SER A 645 -8.53 18.16 17.50
C SER A 645 -8.69 18.57 16.03
N VAL A 646 -9.91 18.54 15.51
CA VAL A 646 -10.23 18.85 14.10
C VAL A 646 -10.17 20.37 13.78
N ARG A 647 -9.37 21.15 14.51
CA ARG A 647 -9.05 22.52 14.08
C ARG A 647 -7.95 22.41 13.02
N ARG A 648 -8.22 22.90 11.81
CA ARG A 648 -7.44 22.69 10.56
C ARG A 648 -5.94 23.08 10.61
N ASN A 649 -5.41 23.51 11.76
CA ASN A 649 -4.05 24.03 11.93
C ASN A 649 -3.31 23.47 13.18
N VAL A 650 -3.72 22.34 13.77
CA VAL A 650 -3.00 21.73 14.91
C VAL A 650 -2.44 20.37 14.49
N GLN A 651 -1.14 20.14 14.71
CA GLN A 651 -0.49 18.83 14.47
C GLN A 651 -1.11 17.77 15.40
N ASP A 652 -1.41 16.59 14.86
CA ASP A 652 -1.88 15.45 15.65
C ASP A 652 -0.71 14.93 16.52
N HIS A 653 -0.91 14.83 17.83
CA HIS A 653 0.12 14.37 18.77
C HIS A 653 -0.37 13.18 19.62
N VAL A 654 0.53 12.20 19.84
CA VAL A 654 0.34 11.09 20.76
C VAL A 654 1.02 11.42 22.09
N PHE A 655 0.31 11.23 23.19
CA PHE A 655 0.82 11.42 24.53
C PHE A 655 0.68 10.13 25.34
N CYS A 656 1.59 9.91 26.29
CA CYS A 656 1.33 9.01 27.40
C CYS A 656 1.16 9.81 28.69
N HIS A 657 0.19 9.41 29.51
CA HIS A 657 -0.03 9.96 30.83
C HIS A 657 0.43 8.94 31.87
N ILE A 658 1.31 9.38 32.77
CA ILE A 658 1.85 8.60 33.87
C ILE A 658 1.29 9.14 35.18
N ALA A 659 0.81 8.26 36.05
CA ALA A 659 0.26 8.61 37.36
C ALA A 659 0.64 7.58 38.45
N GLN A 660 0.36 7.93 39.72
CA GLN A 660 0.57 7.11 40.92
C GLN A 660 -0.77 6.77 41.56
N ASN A 661 -1.54 5.91 40.91
CA ASN A 661 -2.88 5.49 41.31
C ASN A 661 -2.90 4.09 41.95
N GLY A 662 -1.73 3.46 42.16
CA GLY A 662 -1.57 2.24 42.94
C GLY A 662 -2.17 0.98 42.30
N HIS A 663 -2.29 0.94 40.96
CA HIS A 663 -2.70 -0.27 40.24
C HIS A 663 -1.49 -1.14 39.90
N TYR A 664 -0.31 -0.52 39.77
CA TYR A 664 1.01 -1.14 39.61
C TYR A 664 1.95 -0.69 40.75
N GLU A 665 2.95 -1.50 41.08
CA GLU A 665 3.83 -1.37 42.25
C GLU A 665 4.39 0.04 42.43
N GLN A 666 4.91 0.62 41.37
CA GLN A 666 5.40 2.00 41.31
C GLN A 666 5.27 2.55 39.86
N PRO A 667 5.11 3.86 39.63
CA PRO A 667 5.21 4.36 38.26
C PRO A 667 6.63 4.21 37.73
N ALA A 668 6.76 4.31 36.41
CA ALA A 668 8.00 4.48 35.66
C ALA A 668 9.01 5.43 36.34
N ILE A 669 10.27 5.38 35.93
CA ILE A 669 11.38 6.32 36.23
C ILE A 669 10.95 7.79 36.10
N LEU A 670 9.87 8.06 35.37
CA LEU A 670 9.32 9.36 35.09
C LEU A 670 8.33 9.83 36.18
N PRO A 671 8.40 11.11 36.60
CA PRO A 671 7.41 11.67 37.50
C PRO A 671 6.01 11.67 36.88
N PRO A 672 4.93 11.71 37.69
CA PRO A 672 3.57 11.85 37.18
C PRO A 672 3.43 13.05 36.24
N GLY A 673 2.81 12.84 35.07
CA GLY A 673 2.74 13.88 34.04
C GLY A 673 2.24 13.38 32.69
N ASN A 674 2.09 14.32 31.76
CA ASN A 674 1.82 14.03 30.35
C ASN A 674 3.13 14.15 29.56
N TYR A 675 3.43 13.15 28.75
CA TYR A 675 4.64 13.10 27.94
C TYR A 675 4.29 12.92 26.48
N GLU A 676 4.93 13.71 25.61
CA GLU A 676 4.83 13.55 24.16
C GLU A 676 5.64 12.34 23.69
N VAL A 677 5.03 11.55 22.82
CA VAL A 677 5.63 10.36 22.22
C VAL A 677 6.24 10.72 20.87
N ASP A 678 7.54 10.46 20.73
CA ASP A 678 8.36 10.66 19.53
C ASP A 678 8.30 9.44 18.60
N GLN A 679 8.42 8.24 19.18
CA GLN A 679 8.32 6.97 18.45
C GLN A 679 7.47 5.99 19.23
N TRP A 680 6.73 5.14 18.52
CA TRP A 680 5.90 4.12 19.16
C TRP A 680 5.92 2.83 18.35
N GLU A 681 6.23 1.72 19.02
CA GLU A 681 6.11 0.38 18.48
C GLU A 681 5.14 -0.47 19.30
N ILE A 682 4.36 -1.31 18.62
CA ILE A 682 3.55 -2.36 19.24
C ILE A 682 3.95 -3.69 18.64
N PHE A 683 4.18 -4.67 19.49
CA PHE A 683 4.51 -6.03 19.14
C PHE A 683 3.40 -6.98 19.61
N ARG A 684 3.08 -7.96 18.77
CA ARG A 684 2.42 -9.20 19.18
C ARG A 684 3.45 -10.09 19.87
N VAL A 685 3.05 -10.76 20.94
CA VAL A 685 3.90 -11.68 21.71
C VAL A 685 3.36 -13.11 21.60
N SER A 686 4.10 -14.01 20.96
CA SER A 686 3.82 -15.45 20.86
C SER A 686 4.79 -16.27 21.70
N ILE A 687 4.37 -17.45 22.16
CA ILE A 687 5.28 -18.44 22.76
C ILE A 687 5.82 -19.29 21.60
N LYS A 688 7.14 -19.53 21.57
CA LYS A 688 7.73 -20.45 20.59
C LYS A 688 7.33 -21.87 20.95
N ASP A 689 6.79 -22.62 20.00
CA ASP A 689 6.54 -24.05 20.17
C ASP A 689 7.89 -24.73 20.48
N GLN A 690 8.06 -25.28 21.69
CA GLN A 690 9.15 -26.19 21.94
C GLN A 690 8.85 -27.44 21.11
N GLU A 691 9.63 -27.72 20.07
CA GLU A 691 9.64 -29.05 19.47
C GLU A 691 9.88 -30.03 20.62
N ALA A 692 8.89 -30.88 20.89
CA ALA A 692 9.05 -32.01 21.77
C ALA A 692 10.13 -32.89 21.17
N SER A 693 11.36 -32.67 21.62
CA SER A 693 12.41 -33.68 21.61
C SER A 693 12.03 -34.70 22.67
N GLU A 694 11.03 -35.52 22.37
CA GLU A 694 10.91 -36.84 23.00
C GLU A 694 12.01 -37.71 22.36
N GLU A 695 13.21 -37.61 22.91
CA GLU A 695 14.13 -38.75 23.00
C GLU A 695 13.69 -39.58 24.21
N ASP A 696 13.08 -40.74 23.94
CA ASP A 696 13.43 -42.05 24.52
C ASP A 696 12.74 -43.19 23.74
#